data_AF-A0ABC9FPF3-F1
#
_entry.id   AF-A0ABC9FPF3-F1
#
_cell.length_a   1.000
_cell.length_b   1.000
_cell.length_c   1.000
_cell.angle_alpha   90.00
_cell.angle_beta   90.00
_cell.angle_gamma   90.00
#
_symmetry.space_group_name_H-M   'P 1'
#
loop_
_entity.id
_entity.type
_entity.pdbx_description
1 polymer ?
#
loop_
_entity_poly.entity_id
_entity_poly.type
_entity_poly.pdbx_seq_one_letter_code
_entity_poly.pdbx_strand_id
1 'polypeptide(L)'
;MAPRAPPRRRPAPAAGGGGESARVLLALAALYGALSLLAYRVIHMRHVAPLGADAPPGDFSEGRVLRHLHRLAVDIPGRQVRVRSPSPRCCPLVARHGGTDFICFAAVLQEGSPGLEAAAQYIKGELEGLAARAGPEYRIEVEETLVSGSFSMVFLRHRVTLGYRNHKNIVMRISSNVSEDDDPSLLVNGHFDSPLGSPGAADCGSCVASMLELSRLIIDSGWVPPRPVIFLFNGAEELFLLGSHGFIKTHTWNSTIGAFINIEASGSGGTDLVCQSGPGSWPSRVYAQTAKYPMANSVAQDMFGIIPGDTDYRIFAEDITNIPGLDIIFVLGGYFYHTSYDTLENLLPGSIQARGENLFHLVKAFTNSMLSKENEISNKGAKDGIEDSRPVFFDYLTWFMVFYSRDVSLILHSLPIAIFLLVPLFLKFPNITLMTWSVTLLDLIRGMLLHAFGVILAIFIPAGAAALRLLFTKNAMNWFAHPILAFFMFVPASLIGLLLPRIAWGLSEQTHFWGAFGLYSVITMAYVLAGLSGGFLTFFISISMLLGRLISIIIKRKWNQRSPKSLVAYVVPMIPCLLYCLYYGGFLIQFLIEKMGMMGSLPKPYGYFVPDIIVGAALGLVVGWCFGPLAPVASRWLSKTSILQGLLQVTVVALAISSQLFPYSTGAPKRVVLQHTYVTDANDIVDSNYGFSVVDANSLEFLFNNAPEAAKWLKDNSELSFEEKYHSDRSSWVALYPVPFLFSGSLKFQAQTDEIRKHYHKFPQLLVQKTWSNNGHRRVHLNLSLGSLSEIWTAVLNVTGPLSNWSFADNMLPAPQPVSGGPPSYICRLSGKSDVDWSFWLEANSSESLRIDVAVLDQYLVDSTKNLKSLFPSWADLTAFTTFFSTYNL
;
A
#
# COMPACT_ATOMS: atom_id res chain seq x y z
N MET A 1 -35.51 -69.41 48.80
CA MET A 1 -35.90 -68.52 47.67
C MET A 1 -36.17 -67.13 48.23
N ALA A 2 -35.60 -66.09 47.62
CA ALA A 2 -35.96 -64.68 47.83
C ALA A 2 -35.81 -63.95 46.48
N PRO A 3 -36.64 -62.95 46.15
CA PRO A 3 -36.81 -62.50 44.76
C PRO A 3 -35.69 -61.56 44.27
N ARG A 4 -35.37 -61.67 42.97
CA ARG A 4 -34.42 -60.77 42.29
C ARG A 4 -35.00 -59.35 42.16
N ALA A 5 -34.19 -58.34 42.47
CA ALA A 5 -34.51 -56.94 42.20
C ALA A 5 -34.54 -56.65 40.68
N PRO A 6 -35.38 -55.70 40.21
CA PRO A 6 -35.49 -55.36 38.79
C PRO A 6 -34.27 -54.58 38.27
N PRO A 7 -33.95 -54.66 36.98
CA PRO A 7 -32.80 -53.96 36.40
C PRO A 7 -33.03 -52.45 36.35
N ARG A 8 -32.02 -51.67 36.77
CA ARG A 8 -32.02 -50.21 36.60
C ARG A 8 -32.10 -49.85 35.11
N ARG A 9 -33.18 -49.16 34.70
CA ARG A 9 -33.26 -48.53 33.38
C ARG A 9 -32.08 -47.56 33.21
N ARG A 10 -31.26 -47.74 32.16
CA ARG A 10 -30.33 -46.69 31.71
C ARG A 10 -31.17 -45.48 31.26
N PRO A 11 -30.81 -44.23 31.63
CA PRO A 11 -31.44 -43.06 31.04
C PRO A 11 -31.15 -43.02 29.54
N ALA A 12 -32.17 -42.76 28.72
CA ALA A 12 -31.99 -42.55 27.29
C ALA A 12 -31.14 -41.29 27.04
N PRO A 13 -30.30 -41.25 25.99
CA PRO A 13 -29.55 -40.05 25.64
C PRO A 13 -30.53 -38.94 25.25
N ALA A 14 -30.36 -37.75 25.82
CA ALA A 14 -31.24 -36.61 25.58
C ALA A 14 -31.07 -36.07 24.15
N ALA A 15 -31.98 -36.46 23.25
CA ALA A 15 -31.96 -36.11 21.82
C ALA A 15 -32.25 -34.61 21.50
N GLY A 16 -32.20 -33.71 22.48
CA GLY A 16 -32.60 -32.30 22.34
C GLY A 16 -31.48 -31.31 21.97
N GLY A 17 -30.20 -31.66 22.13
CA GLY A 17 -29.10 -30.68 22.08
C GLY A 17 -28.65 -30.22 20.68
N GLY A 18 -28.92 -30.98 19.63
CA GLY A 18 -28.45 -30.69 18.27
C GLY A 18 -29.13 -29.48 17.64
N GLY A 19 -30.45 -29.37 17.79
CA GLY A 19 -31.26 -28.31 17.18
C GLY A 19 -30.94 -26.91 17.70
N GLU A 20 -30.63 -26.76 18.99
CA GLU A 20 -30.20 -25.47 19.54
C GLU A 20 -28.84 -25.02 19.02
N SER A 21 -27.89 -25.94 18.90
CA SER A 21 -26.54 -25.66 18.39
C SER A 21 -26.59 -25.19 16.93
N ALA A 22 -27.40 -25.84 16.09
CA ALA A 22 -27.61 -25.44 14.71
C ALA A 22 -28.28 -24.05 14.59
N ARG A 23 -29.30 -23.76 15.43
CA ARG A 23 -29.95 -22.43 15.47
C ARG A 23 -28.98 -21.32 15.87
N VAL A 24 -28.10 -21.57 16.84
CA VAL A 24 -27.07 -20.60 17.26
C VAL A 24 -26.06 -20.34 16.14
N LEU A 25 -25.60 -21.39 15.44
CA LEU A 25 -24.70 -21.24 14.29
C LEU A 25 -25.35 -20.42 13.16
N LEU A 26 -26.60 -20.73 12.78
CA LEU A 26 -27.32 -19.99 11.75
C LEU A 26 -27.59 -18.53 12.13
N ALA A 27 -27.94 -18.26 13.39
CA ALA A 27 -28.17 -16.89 13.87
C ALA A 27 -26.88 -16.06 13.86
N LEU A 28 -25.74 -16.64 14.23
CA LEU A 28 -24.45 -15.97 14.14
C LEU A 28 -24.03 -15.77 12.68
N ALA A 29 -24.21 -16.77 11.80
CA ALA A 29 -23.91 -16.63 10.38
C ALA A 29 -24.74 -15.51 9.72
N ALA A 30 -26.04 -15.40 10.05
CA ALA A 30 -26.90 -14.32 9.58
C ALA A 30 -26.46 -12.94 10.10
N LEU A 31 -26.08 -12.84 11.39
CA LEU A 31 -25.54 -11.61 11.97
C LEU A 31 -24.24 -11.18 11.24
N TYR A 32 -23.26 -12.09 11.12
CA TYR A 32 -22.01 -11.80 10.43
C TYR A 32 -22.25 -11.42 8.96
N GLY A 33 -23.14 -12.10 8.24
CA GLY A 33 -23.51 -11.74 6.87
C GLY A 33 -24.08 -10.32 6.75
N ALA A 34 -24.96 -9.91 7.67
CA ALA A 34 -25.50 -8.56 7.68
C ALA A 34 -24.45 -7.49 8.01
N LEU A 35 -23.59 -7.74 9.00
CA LEU A 35 -22.50 -6.82 9.38
C LEU A 35 -21.44 -6.72 8.28
N SER A 36 -21.07 -7.83 7.63
CA SER A 36 -20.15 -7.84 6.49
C SER A 36 -20.73 -7.11 5.27
N LEU A 37 -22.03 -7.19 5.01
CA LEU A 37 -22.68 -6.43 3.94
C LEU A 37 -22.63 -4.91 4.20
N LEU A 38 -22.82 -4.49 5.46
CA LEU A 38 -22.70 -3.09 5.85
C LEU A 38 -21.25 -2.61 5.72
N ALA A 39 -20.29 -3.36 6.27
CA ALA A 39 -18.86 -3.08 6.13
C ALA A 39 -18.44 -2.97 4.65
N TYR A 40 -18.88 -3.91 3.80
CA TYR A 40 -18.60 -3.89 2.36
C TYR A 40 -19.13 -2.62 1.67
N ARG A 41 -20.33 -2.14 2.03
CA ARG A 41 -20.90 -0.89 1.49
C ARG A 41 -20.10 0.35 1.90
N VAL A 42 -19.53 0.36 3.11
CA VAL A 42 -18.66 1.44 3.59
C VAL A 42 -17.34 1.43 2.83
N ILE A 43 -16.64 0.28 2.83
CA ILE A 43 -15.34 0.06 2.17
C ILE A 43 -15.37 0.45 0.68
N HIS A 44 -16.48 0.15 -0.02
CA HIS A 44 -16.64 0.44 -1.44
C HIS A 44 -17.41 1.75 -1.71
N MET A 45 -17.36 2.72 -0.80
CA MET A 45 -17.91 4.08 -0.93
C MET A 45 -19.38 4.21 -1.36
N ARG A 46 -20.18 3.13 -1.29
CA ARG A 46 -21.59 3.06 -1.75
C ARG A 46 -22.57 3.87 -0.89
N HIS A 47 -22.05 4.66 0.03
CA HIS A 47 -22.78 5.60 0.89
C HIS A 47 -22.54 7.07 0.51
N VAL A 48 -21.58 7.33 -0.40
CA VAL A 48 -21.31 8.66 -0.99
C VAL A 48 -21.90 8.67 -2.40
N ALA A 49 -22.66 9.71 -2.72
CA ALA A 49 -23.24 9.88 -4.05
C ALA A 49 -22.36 10.85 -4.86
N PRO A 50 -21.74 10.42 -5.98
CA PRO A 50 -20.92 11.30 -6.80
C PRO A 50 -21.79 12.36 -7.48
N LEU A 51 -21.32 13.61 -7.51
CA LEU A 51 -22.05 14.71 -8.14
C LEU A 51 -21.72 14.83 -9.63
N GLY A 52 -22.75 15.15 -10.44
CA GLY A 52 -22.60 15.41 -11.87
C GLY A 52 -21.78 16.66 -12.16
N ALA A 53 -21.25 16.78 -13.37
CA ALA A 53 -20.40 17.91 -13.77
C ALA A 53 -21.15 19.27 -13.83
N ASP A 54 -22.48 19.19 -13.88
CA ASP A 54 -23.49 20.24 -13.82
C ASP A 54 -23.92 20.62 -12.38
N ALA A 55 -23.33 20.00 -11.35
CA ALA A 55 -23.54 20.36 -9.95
C ALA A 55 -23.21 21.85 -9.68
N PRO A 56 -23.77 22.46 -8.63
CA PRO A 56 -23.55 23.87 -8.32
C PRO A 56 -22.06 24.28 -8.28
N PRO A 57 -21.70 25.53 -8.66
CA PRO A 57 -20.31 25.98 -8.66
C PRO A 57 -19.63 25.94 -7.27
N GLY A 58 -20.41 26.14 -6.21
CA GLY A 58 -19.97 26.10 -4.82
C GLY A 58 -19.84 24.70 -4.21
N ASP A 59 -20.10 23.64 -4.99
CA ASP A 59 -19.90 22.25 -4.58
C ASP A 59 -18.68 21.63 -5.29
N PHE A 60 -18.00 20.69 -4.64
CA PHE A 60 -17.02 19.83 -5.31
C PHE A 60 -17.76 18.83 -6.21
N SER A 61 -17.30 18.61 -7.45
CA SER A 61 -17.94 17.66 -8.37
C SER A 61 -16.98 16.59 -8.90
N GLU A 62 -17.22 15.33 -8.53
CA GLU A 62 -16.58 14.18 -9.18
C GLU A 62 -16.77 14.21 -10.71
N GLY A 63 -17.94 14.62 -11.20
CA GLY A 63 -18.19 14.78 -12.64
C GLY A 63 -17.30 15.83 -13.33
N ARG A 64 -16.88 16.90 -12.63
CA ARG A 64 -15.89 17.86 -13.15
C ARG A 64 -14.48 17.28 -13.11
N VAL A 65 -14.09 16.64 -12.02
CA VAL A 65 -12.82 15.90 -11.91
C VAL A 65 -12.67 14.90 -13.06
N LEU A 66 -13.70 14.11 -13.35
CA LEU A 66 -13.68 13.12 -14.43
C LEU A 66 -13.51 13.74 -15.83
N ARG A 67 -13.85 15.03 -16.05
CA ARG A 67 -13.54 15.74 -17.31
C ARG A 67 -12.05 16.08 -17.41
N HIS A 68 -11.46 16.67 -16.37
CA HIS A 68 -10.01 16.92 -16.33
C HIS A 68 -9.24 15.61 -16.45
N LEU A 69 -9.72 14.55 -15.80
CA LEU A 69 -9.09 13.24 -15.85
C LEU A 69 -9.22 12.55 -17.21
N HIS A 70 -10.35 12.66 -17.89
CA HIS A 70 -10.47 12.20 -19.29
C HIS A 70 -9.43 12.91 -20.17
N ARG A 71 -9.28 14.23 -20.01
CA ARG A 71 -8.27 14.99 -20.75
C ARG A 71 -6.86 14.47 -20.47
N LEU A 72 -6.49 14.30 -19.21
CA LEU A 72 -5.17 13.84 -18.77
C LEU A 72 -4.85 12.38 -19.14
N ALA A 73 -5.80 11.45 -18.96
CA ALA A 73 -5.57 10.00 -19.07
C ALA A 73 -6.03 9.38 -20.39
N VAL A 74 -6.86 10.06 -21.19
CA VAL A 74 -7.41 9.55 -22.46
C VAL A 74 -7.02 10.41 -23.66
N ASP A 75 -7.19 11.73 -23.57
CA ASP A 75 -6.99 12.64 -24.72
C ASP A 75 -5.54 13.11 -24.90
N ILE A 76 -4.72 13.03 -23.85
CA ILE A 76 -3.27 13.29 -23.88
C ILE A 76 -2.55 11.94 -23.85
N PRO A 77 -2.38 11.26 -25.01
CA PRO A 77 -1.52 10.08 -25.10
C PRO A 77 -0.06 10.50 -24.88
N GLY A 78 0.81 9.56 -24.56
CA GLY A 78 2.22 9.87 -24.34
C GLY A 78 2.54 10.44 -22.95
N ARG A 79 1.58 10.41 -22.01
CA ARG A 79 1.89 9.98 -20.63
C ARG A 79 2.21 8.48 -20.52
N GLN A 80 1.95 7.78 -21.62
CA GLN A 80 1.73 6.35 -21.75
C GLN A 80 1.78 6.04 -23.25
N VAL A 81 2.53 5.02 -23.67
CA VAL A 81 2.54 4.55 -25.06
C VAL A 81 1.31 3.67 -25.34
N ARG A 82 0.43 4.08 -26.27
CA ARG A 82 -0.78 3.32 -26.63
C ARG A 82 -0.72 2.77 -28.06
N VAL A 83 -0.65 1.44 -28.20
CA VAL A 83 -0.94 0.75 -29.46
C VAL A 83 -2.46 0.57 -29.55
N ARG A 84 -3.09 0.97 -30.67
CA ARG A 84 -4.54 0.82 -30.88
C ARG A 84 -4.92 -0.65 -31.12
N SER A 85 -5.97 -1.10 -30.43
CA SER A 85 -6.81 -2.25 -30.83
C SER A 85 -8.28 -1.91 -30.53
N PRO A 86 -9.28 -2.43 -31.26
CA PRO A 86 -10.67 -2.00 -31.12
C PRO A 86 -11.30 -2.41 -29.77
N SER A 87 -12.01 -1.47 -29.14
CA SER A 87 -12.85 -1.74 -27.97
C SER A 87 -14.05 -2.65 -28.36
N PRO A 88 -14.72 -3.38 -27.43
CA PRO A 88 -15.18 -2.79 -26.18
C PRO A 88 -15.10 -3.68 -24.91
N ARG A 89 -14.39 -3.18 -23.89
CA ARG A 89 -14.87 -2.91 -22.50
C ARG A 89 -13.73 -2.95 -21.48
N CYS A 90 -13.78 -2.00 -20.54
CA CYS A 90 -13.45 -2.16 -19.12
C CYS A 90 -12.37 -3.22 -18.82
N CYS A 91 -11.08 -2.94 -18.99
CA CYS A 91 -10.28 -1.99 -18.20
C CYS A 91 -10.14 -2.43 -16.68
N PRO A 92 -9.11 -1.98 -15.93
CA PRO A 92 -7.86 -2.73 -15.90
C PRO A 92 -7.05 -2.75 -14.53
N LEU A 93 -5.72 -3.12 -14.44
CA LEU A 93 -5.09 -3.91 -13.32
C LEU A 93 -3.51 -4.09 -12.91
N VAL A 94 -2.93 -3.84 -11.66
CA VAL A 94 -2.38 -4.79 -10.55
C VAL A 94 -1.91 -4.07 -9.22
N ALA A 95 -1.46 -4.72 -8.07
CA ALA A 95 -0.07 -4.65 -7.43
C ALA A 95 0.27 -4.59 -5.85
N ARG A 96 1.51 -4.96 -5.34
CA ARG A 96 2.00 -5.65 -4.04
C ARG A 96 3.58 -5.78 -3.85
N HIS A 97 4.27 -5.94 -2.68
CA HIS A 97 5.47 -6.90 -2.45
C HIS A 97 6.07 -7.15 -1.03
N GLY A 98 5.59 -8.10 -0.22
CA GLY A 98 6.11 -8.44 1.12
C GLY A 98 7.64 -8.68 1.44
N GLY A 99 8.29 -7.91 2.33
CA GLY A 99 9.19 -8.37 3.45
C GLY A 99 8.42 -9.11 4.56
N THR A 100 7.41 -9.83 4.09
CA THR A 100 6.01 -9.49 4.39
C THR A 100 5.63 -7.98 4.38
N ASP A 101 6.54 -6.99 4.55
CA ASP A 101 6.38 -5.57 4.15
C ASP A 101 5.96 -5.38 2.67
N PHE A 102 4.74 -4.95 2.34
CA PHE A 102 4.16 -5.10 0.99
C PHE A 102 4.67 -4.14 -0.13
N ILE A 103 5.96 -4.22 -0.54
CA ILE A 103 6.72 -3.46 -1.57
C ILE A 103 5.93 -3.16 -2.85
N CYS A 104 5.26 -2.02 -2.90
CA CYS A 104 4.78 -1.50 -4.15
C CYS A 104 5.96 -1.10 -5.09
N PHE A 105 5.80 -1.32 -6.38
CA PHE A 105 6.82 -1.25 -7.43
C PHE A 105 6.51 -0.07 -8.35
N ALA A 106 7.31 1.00 -8.20
CA ALA A 106 7.49 2.06 -9.18
C ALA A 106 8.43 1.64 -10.33
N ALA A 107 7.86 1.50 -11.53
CA ALA A 107 8.56 1.37 -12.81
C ALA A 107 7.99 2.47 -13.69
N VAL A 108 8.79 3.46 -14.09
CA VAL A 108 8.26 4.80 -14.39
C VAL A 108 8.83 5.41 -15.65
N LEU A 109 8.10 6.34 -16.25
CA LEU A 109 8.74 7.40 -17.03
C LEU A 109 7.86 8.61 -17.23
N GLN A 110 8.47 9.79 -17.46
CA GLN A 110 7.96 10.68 -18.50
C GLN A 110 8.92 11.71 -19.14
N GLU A 111 10.16 11.92 -18.67
CA GLU A 111 11.07 12.90 -19.30
C GLU A 111 11.23 12.69 -20.82
N GLY A 112 11.13 13.79 -21.60
CA GLY A 112 11.19 13.78 -23.07
C GLY A 112 9.90 13.39 -23.80
N SER A 113 8.95 12.72 -23.15
CA SER A 113 7.72 12.28 -23.82
C SER A 113 6.73 13.43 -24.11
N PRO A 114 6.10 13.48 -25.31
CA PRO A 114 5.21 14.59 -25.68
C PRO A 114 4.00 14.81 -24.75
N GLY A 115 3.53 13.77 -24.07
CA GLY A 115 2.36 13.87 -23.19
C GLY A 115 2.66 14.54 -21.85
N LEU A 116 3.92 14.58 -21.37
CA LEU A 116 4.27 15.24 -20.10
C LEU A 116 4.12 16.75 -20.29
N GLU A 117 4.73 17.22 -21.37
CA GLU A 117 4.68 18.61 -21.80
C GLU A 117 3.24 19.04 -22.09
N ALA A 118 2.46 18.21 -22.80
CA ALA A 118 1.05 18.49 -23.05
C ALA A 118 0.17 18.49 -21.77
N ALA A 119 0.47 17.63 -20.79
CA ALA A 119 -0.22 17.62 -19.50
C ALA A 119 0.14 18.86 -18.66
N ALA A 120 1.42 19.22 -18.59
CA ALA A 120 1.87 20.44 -17.90
C ALA A 120 1.27 21.71 -18.53
N GLN A 121 1.24 21.79 -19.87
CA GLN A 121 0.58 22.89 -20.60
C GLN A 121 -0.93 22.93 -20.34
N TYR A 122 -1.59 21.79 -20.27
CA TYR A 122 -3.01 21.71 -19.93
C TYR A 122 -3.29 22.19 -18.50
N ILE A 123 -2.56 21.67 -17.51
CA ILE A 123 -2.67 22.08 -16.10
C ILE A 123 -2.45 23.59 -15.98
N LYS A 124 -1.36 24.10 -16.55
CA LYS A 124 -1.04 25.54 -16.55
C LYS A 124 -2.17 26.38 -17.17
N GLY A 125 -2.68 25.99 -18.33
CA GLY A 125 -3.76 26.70 -19.02
C GLY A 125 -5.08 26.74 -18.23
N GLU A 126 -5.42 25.66 -17.52
CA GLU A 126 -6.58 25.65 -16.62
C GLU A 126 -6.34 26.61 -15.42
N LEU A 127 -5.16 26.60 -14.81
CA LEU A 127 -4.80 27.49 -13.68
C LEU A 127 -4.74 28.97 -14.09
N GLU A 128 -4.20 29.30 -15.27
CA GLU A 128 -4.22 30.64 -15.84
C GLU A 128 -5.67 31.09 -16.14
N GLY A 129 -6.51 30.18 -16.64
CA GLY A 129 -7.94 30.43 -16.84
C GLY A 129 -8.75 30.61 -15.55
N LEU A 130 -8.30 30.01 -14.44
CA LEU A 130 -8.80 30.29 -13.10
C LEU A 130 -8.34 31.67 -12.60
N ALA A 131 -7.05 31.99 -12.75
CA ALA A 131 -6.48 33.27 -12.34
C ALA A 131 -7.14 34.46 -13.04
N ALA A 132 -7.37 34.34 -14.36
CA ALA A 132 -7.94 35.40 -15.20
C ALA A 132 -9.42 35.74 -14.87
N ARG A 133 -10.13 34.90 -14.10
CA ARG A 133 -11.54 35.11 -13.74
C ARG A 133 -11.79 35.34 -12.25
N ALA A 134 -10.75 35.33 -11.42
CA ALA A 134 -10.89 35.54 -9.98
C ALA A 134 -11.30 36.98 -9.64
N GLY A 135 -11.99 37.15 -8.51
CA GLY A 135 -12.39 38.46 -8.01
C GLY A 135 -11.21 39.29 -7.47
N PRO A 136 -11.34 40.62 -7.35
CA PRO A 136 -10.29 41.53 -6.88
C PRO A 136 -9.85 41.29 -5.42
N GLU A 137 -10.57 40.46 -4.66
CA GLU A 137 -10.24 39.99 -3.33
C GLU A 137 -9.13 38.91 -3.31
N TYR A 138 -8.85 38.26 -4.45
CA TYR A 138 -7.81 37.24 -4.59
C TYR A 138 -6.53 37.80 -5.21
N ARG A 139 -5.37 37.37 -4.69
CA ARG A 139 -4.07 37.43 -5.37
C ARG A 139 -3.70 36.02 -5.80
N ILE A 140 -3.60 35.80 -7.12
CA ILE A 140 -3.30 34.50 -7.73
C ILE A 140 -2.05 34.59 -8.58
N GLU A 141 -1.10 33.71 -8.31
CA GLU A 141 0.19 33.60 -8.99
C GLU A 141 0.29 32.19 -9.58
N VAL A 142 0.66 32.05 -10.86
CA VAL A 142 0.84 30.76 -11.54
C VAL A 142 2.24 30.73 -12.14
N GLU A 143 3.04 29.74 -11.72
CA GLU A 143 4.43 29.58 -12.16
C GLU A 143 4.68 28.20 -12.78
N GLU A 144 5.57 28.16 -13.76
CA GLU A 144 6.17 26.95 -14.31
C GLU A 144 7.65 26.97 -13.94
N THR A 145 8.10 26.00 -13.15
CA THR A 145 9.48 25.94 -12.66
C THR A 145 10.20 24.70 -13.19
N LEU A 146 11.48 24.88 -13.52
CA LEU A 146 12.39 23.80 -13.92
C LEU A 146 13.36 23.54 -12.77
N VAL A 147 13.32 22.33 -12.21
CA VAL A 147 14.11 21.95 -11.03
C VAL A 147 15.23 20.97 -11.40
N SER A 148 16.37 21.16 -10.76
CA SER A 148 17.59 20.35 -10.95
C SER A 148 18.29 20.15 -9.61
N GLY A 149 19.00 19.03 -9.44
CA GLY A 149 19.68 18.74 -8.18
C GLY A 149 20.25 17.33 -8.13
N SER A 150 20.73 16.94 -6.96
CA SER A 150 21.06 15.54 -6.67
C SER A 150 20.99 15.26 -5.19
N PHE A 151 20.58 14.05 -4.81
CA PHE A 151 20.52 13.59 -3.42
C PHE A 151 20.67 12.07 -3.35
N SER A 152 20.84 11.54 -2.14
CA SER A 152 20.82 10.10 -1.90
C SER A 152 19.63 9.75 -1.03
N MET A 153 18.90 8.70 -1.40
CA MET A 153 17.81 8.15 -0.59
C MET A 153 18.02 6.67 -0.29
N VAL A 154 17.38 6.20 0.78
CA VAL A 154 17.10 4.78 0.98
C VAL A 154 15.70 4.53 0.44
N PHE A 155 15.59 3.66 -0.57
CA PHE A 155 14.31 3.20 -1.12
C PHE A 155 14.31 1.68 -1.12
N LEU A 156 13.26 1.06 -0.58
CA LEU A 156 13.14 -0.40 -0.47
C LEU A 156 14.34 -1.09 0.22
N ARG A 157 14.90 -0.45 1.26
CA ARG A 157 16.13 -0.86 1.98
C ARG A 157 17.42 -0.82 1.13
N HIS A 158 17.32 -0.42 -0.13
CA HIS A 158 18.44 -0.22 -1.04
C HIS A 158 18.85 1.26 -1.08
N ARG A 159 20.13 1.54 -1.30
CA ARG A 159 20.65 2.92 -1.38
C ARG A 159 20.82 3.29 -2.83
N VAL A 160 20.24 4.41 -3.22
CA VAL A 160 20.33 4.96 -4.57
C VAL A 160 20.66 6.44 -4.49
N THR A 161 21.57 6.87 -5.35
CA THR A 161 21.83 8.29 -5.58
C THR A 161 21.08 8.73 -6.82
N LEU A 162 20.43 9.88 -6.73
CA LEU A 162 19.58 10.46 -7.75
C LEU A 162 20.24 11.75 -8.20
N GLY A 163 20.58 11.86 -9.47
CA GLY A 163 20.98 13.10 -10.12
C GLY A 163 19.92 13.49 -11.14
N TYR A 164 19.49 14.75 -11.14
CA TYR A 164 18.39 15.16 -12.00
C TYR A 164 18.51 16.60 -12.50
N ARG A 165 17.88 16.87 -13.65
CA ARG A 165 17.87 18.20 -14.27
C ARG A 165 16.60 18.47 -15.05
N ASN A 166 16.18 19.73 -15.05
CA ASN A 166 15.09 20.27 -15.86
C ASN A 166 13.72 19.57 -15.72
N HIS A 167 13.45 18.92 -14.58
CA HIS A 167 12.11 18.42 -14.27
C HIS A 167 11.15 19.60 -14.12
N LYS A 168 9.93 19.45 -14.64
CA LYS A 168 8.93 20.53 -14.65
C LYS A 168 7.94 20.37 -13.50
N ASN A 169 7.72 21.44 -12.75
CA ASN A 169 6.61 21.59 -11.82
C ASN A 169 5.71 22.74 -12.30
N ILE A 170 4.39 22.59 -12.14
CA ILE A 170 3.42 23.69 -12.28
C ILE A 170 2.89 24.04 -10.89
N VAL A 171 2.90 25.32 -10.54
CA VAL A 171 2.57 25.78 -9.19
C VAL A 171 1.56 26.93 -9.27
N MET A 172 0.55 26.92 -8.39
CA MET A 172 -0.40 28.02 -8.22
C MET A 172 -0.46 28.45 -6.76
N ARG A 173 -0.27 29.72 -6.45
CA ARG A 173 -0.54 30.31 -5.14
C ARG A 173 -1.86 31.07 -5.18
N ILE A 174 -2.81 30.71 -4.33
CA ILE A 174 -4.06 31.45 -4.09
C ILE A 174 -3.97 32.12 -2.73
N SER A 175 -4.07 33.44 -2.69
CA SER A 175 -3.96 34.24 -1.47
C SER A 175 -5.00 35.36 -1.45
N SER A 176 -5.19 36.01 -0.30
CA SER A 176 -5.98 37.26 -0.25
C SER A 176 -5.16 38.39 -0.84
N ASN A 177 -5.82 39.39 -1.42
CA ASN A 177 -5.18 40.64 -1.87
C ASN A 177 -4.50 41.46 -0.74
N VAL A 178 -4.69 41.09 0.54
CA VAL A 178 -4.02 41.65 1.73
C VAL A 178 -3.07 40.65 2.39
N SER A 179 -2.76 39.52 1.76
CA SER A 179 -1.73 38.58 2.24
C SER A 179 -0.34 39.12 1.92
N GLU A 180 0.55 39.06 2.89
CA GLU A 180 1.97 39.37 2.69
C GLU A 180 2.67 38.23 1.92
N ASP A 181 3.89 38.47 1.44
CA ASP A 181 4.60 37.49 0.62
C ASP A 181 5.19 36.34 1.45
N ASP A 182 5.54 36.60 2.71
CA ASP A 182 6.10 35.65 3.69
C ASP A 182 5.04 34.95 4.57
N ASP A 183 3.76 35.22 4.34
CA ASP A 183 2.63 34.61 5.06
C ASP A 183 2.69 33.06 5.03
N PRO A 184 2.56 32.38 6.20
CA PRO A 184 2.58 30.92 6.26
C PRO A 184 1.50 30.27 5.40
N SER A 185 1.94 29.47 4.43
CA SER A 185 1.15 28.92 3.34
C SER A 185 0.86 27.43 3.55
N LEU A 186 -0.31 26.97 3.12
CA LEU A 186 -0.68 25.55 3.05
C LEU A 186 -0.29 24.99 1.69
N LEU A 187 0.59 23.99 1.65
CA LEU A 187 0.88 23.24 0.43
C LEU A 187 -0.15 22.13 0.21
N VAL A 188 -0.66 22.00 -1.02
CA VAL A 188 -1.42 20.85 -1.51
C VAL A 188 -0.63 20.25 -2.67
N ASN A 189 -0.13 19.03 -2.50
CA ASN A 189 0.76 18.35 -3.45
C ASN A 189 0.07 17.15 -4.11
N GLY A 190 0.41 16.90 -5.38
CA GLY A 190 0.07 15.67 -6.10
C GLY A 190 0.70 15.67 -7.50
N HIS A 191 1.21 14.51 -7.93
CA HIS A 191 2.06 14.42 -9.11
C HIS A 191 1.29 14.25 -10.43
N PHE A 192 1.85 14.74 -11.55
CA PHE A 192 1.18 14.71 -12.87
C PHE A 192 1.80 13.79 -13.93
N ASP A 193 2.99 13.25 -13.67
CA ASP A 193 3.56 12.12 -14.41
C ASP A 193 2.86 10.79 -14.07
N SER A 194 3.30 9.70 -14.69
CA SER A 194 2.69 8.37 -14.55
C SER A 194 3.68 7.22 -14.82
N PRO A 195 3.36 5.98 -14.41
CA PRO A 195 4.30 4.86 -14.50
C PRO A 195 4.49 4.30 -15.93
N LEU A 196 5.52 3.46 -16.15
CA LEU A 196 5.88 2.86 -17.44
C LEU A 196 4.71 2.15 -18.11
N GLY A 197 4.27 2.72 -19.22
CA GLY A 197 3.17 2.19 -20.01
C GLY A 197 1.83 2.22 -19.26
N SER A 198 1.72 2.95 -18.14
CA SER A 198 0.52 3.06 -17.32
C SER A 198 -0.28 4.33 -17.62
N PRO A 199 -1.63 4.28 -17.64
CA PRO A 199 -2.40 5.47 -17.94
C PRO A 199 -2.52 6.51 -16.83
N GLY A 200 -2.19 6.14 -15.59
CA GLY A 200 -2.14 7.05 -14.45
C GLY A 200 -3.46 7.81 -14.24
N ALA A 201 -4.57 7.08 -14.26
CA ALA A 201 -5.91 7.63 -14.08
C ALA A 201 -6.26 7.75 -12.59
N ALA A 202 -5.99 6.73 -11.78
CA ALA A 202 -5.88 6.91 -10.35
C ALA A 202 -4.61 7.73 -10.02
N ASP A 203 -3.50 7.36 -10.66
CA ASP A 203 -2.15 7.53 -10.14
C ASP A 203 -1.24 8.43 -11.01
N CYS A 204 -1.08 9.72 -10.70
CA CYS A 204 -1.93 10.52 -9.82
C CYS A 204 -2.86 11.45 -10.61
N GLY A 205 -3.33 11.01 -11.79
CA GLY A 205 -4.29 11.77 -12.58
C GLY A 205 -5.54 12.17 -11.78
N SER A 206 -6.03 11.30 -10.89
CA SER A 206 -7.15 11.61 -10.00
C SER A 206 -6.83 12.69 -8.97
N CYS A 207 -5.56 12.78 -8.56
CA CYS A 207 -5.04 13.75 -7.59
C CYS A 207 -4.95 15.13 -8.24
N VAL A 208 -4.29 15.23 -9.40
CA VAL A 208 -4.22 16.43 -10.25
C VAL A 208 -5.62 16.95 -10.59
N ALA A 209 -6.49 16.07 -11.08
CA ALA A 209 -7.84 16.46 -11.46
C ALA A 209 -8.69 16.91 -10.25
N SER A 210 -8.46 16.33 -9.06
CA SER A 210 -9.09 16.79 -7.82
C SER A 210 -8.54 18.14 -7.35
N MET A 211 -7.23 18.38 -7.53
CA MET A 211 -6.59 19.66 -7.21
C MET A 211 -7.08 20.77 -8.14
N LEU A 212 -7.25 20.52 -9.44
CA LEU A 212 -7.85 21.48 -10.39
C LEU A 212 -9.29 21.85 -10.00
N GLU A 213 -10.14 20.88 -9.69
CA GLU A 213 -11.51 21.13 -9.21
C GLU A 213 -11.51 21.84 -7.84
N LEU A 214 -10.52 21.59 -6.97
CA LEU A 214 -10.38 22.24 -5.68
C LEU A 214 -9.92 23.70 -5.82
N SER A 215 -8.94 24.00 -6.68
CA SER A 215 -8.54 25.37 -7.03
C SER A 215 -9.73 26.15 -7.62
N ARG A 216 -10.48 25.51 -8.54
CA ARG A 216 -11.73 26.04 -9.09
C ARG A 216 -12.75 26.35 -7.99
N LEU A 217 -12.97 25.41 -7.08
CA LEU A 217 -13.95 25.53 -6.00
C LEU A 217 -13.61 26.64 -4.99
N ILE A 218 -12.33 26.87 -4.69
CA ILE A 218 -11.91 27.99 -3.82
C ILE A 218 -12.35 29.33 -4.41
N ILE A 219 -12.11 29.54 -5.71
CA ILE A 219 -12.43 30.78 -6.43
C ILE A 219 -13.95 30.91 -6.64
N ASP A 220 -14.58 29.92 -7.27
CA ASP A 220 -15.99 30.00 -7.67
C ASP A 220 -16.97 29.94 -6.47
N SER A 221 -16.51 29.54 -5.27
CA SER A 221 -17.34 29.59 -4.04
C SER A 221 -17.33 30.95 -3.32
N GLY A 222 -16.49 31.89 -3.76
CA GLY A 222 -16.30 33.18 -3.09
C GLY A 222 -15.65 33.07 -1.70
N TRP A 223 -14.99 31.94 -1.39
CA TRP A 223 -14.23 31.78 -0.17
C TRP A 223 -12.78 32.22 -0.37
N VAL A 224 -12.42 33.35 0.23
CA VAL A 224 -11.03 33.82 0.27
C VAL A 224 -10.28 33.08 1.38
N PRO A 225 -9.11 32.46 1.09
CA PRO A 225 -8.37 31.71 2.09
C PRO A 225 -7.66 32.68 3.09
N PRO A 226 -7.76 32.46 4.41
CA PRO A 226 -7.17 33.34 5.43
C PRO A 226 -5.65 33.19 5.57
N ARG A 227 -5.08 32.16 4.93
CA ARG A 227 -3.64 31.94 4.73
C ARG A 227 -3.45 31.42 3.30
N PRO A 228 -2.36 31.78 2.59
CA PRO A 228 -2.19 31.36 1.21
C PRO A 228 -2.25 29.84 1.04
N VAL A 229 -2.78 29.38 -0.09
CA VAL A 229 -2.81 27.96 -0.48
C VAL A 229 -1.96 27.81 -1.73
N ILE A 230 -0.94 26.97 -1.67
CA ILE A 230 -0.06 26.63 -2.78
C ILE A 230 -0.47 25.26 -3.30
N PHE A 231 -0.88 25.17 -4.55
CA PHE A 231 -1.06 23.92 -5.27
C PHE A 231 0.21 23.60 -6.04
N LEU A 232 0.85 22.49 -5.72
CA LEU A 232 2.04 21.99 -6.40
C LEU A 232 1.67 20.75 -7.21
N PHE A 233 1.62 20.93 -8.52
CA PHE A 233 1.56 19.85 -9.49
C PHE A 233 3.00 19.52 -9.87
N ASN A 234 3.62 18.62 -9.12
CA ASN A 234 5.00 18.21 -9.35
C ASN A 234 5.12 17.13 -10.42
N GLY A 235 6.23 17.13 -11.14
CA GLY A 235 6.60 16.05 -12.05
C GLY A 235 7.73 15.20 -11.47
N ALA A 236 7.90 14.00 -12.00
CA ALA A 236 8.97 13.08 -11.61
C ALA A 236 8.89 12.62 -10.12
N GLU A 237 7.67 12.46 -9.57
CA GLU A 237 7.44 11.75 -8.29
C GLU A 237 7.83 10.29 -8.45
N GLU A 238 7.25 9.68 -9.47
CA GLU A 238 7.40 8.29 -9.83
C GLU A 238 8.89 7.98 -10.18
N LEU A 239 9.64 9.03 -10.50
CA LEU A 239 11.08 9.04 -10.72
C LEU A 239 11.93 9.16 -9.44
N PHE A 240 11.36 8.85 -8.26
CA PHE A 240 11.92 8.97 -6.91
C PHE A 240 11.88 10.40 -6.33
N LEU A 241 10.68 11.01 -6.33
CA LEU A 241 10.33 12.24 -5.60
C LEU A 241 11.13 13.47 -6.06
N LEU A 242 11.50 13.53 -7.34
CA LEU A 242 12.48 14.50 -7.84
C LEU A 242 11.89 15.91 -7.97
N GLY A 243 10.63 16.04 -8.39
CA GLY A 243 9.94 17.33 -8.51
C GLY A 243 9.68 18.00 -7.18
N SER A 244 9.22 17.24 -6.18
CA SER A 244 8.99 17.75 -4.81
C SER A 244 10.31 18.11 -4.12
N HIS A 245 11.35 17.27 -4.24
CA HIS A 245 12.70 17.57 -3.76
C HIS A 245 13.23 18.85 -4.41
N GLY A 246 13.07 18.98 -5.72
CA GLY A 246 13.44 20.18 -6.47
C GLY A 246 12.70 21.43 -6.01
N PHE A 247 11.39 21.35 -5.84
CA PHE A 247 10.55 22.46 -5.37
C PHE A 247 11.01 22.95 -3.99
N ILE A 248 11.06 22.07 -2.99
CA ILE A 248 11.37 22.48 -1.61
C ILE A 248 12.83 22.96 -1.46
N LYS A 249 13.75 22.54 -2.33
CA LYS A 249 15.14 23.04 -2.35
C LYS A 249 15.31 24.40 -3.04
N THR A 250 14.50 24.74 -4.05
CA THR A 250 14.83 25.82 -4.99
C THR A 250 13.75 26.87 -5.22
N HIS A 251 12.47 26.58 -4.95
CA HIS A 251 11.39 27.54 -5.21
C HIS A 251 11.37 28.65 -4.15
N THR A 252 11.13 29.88 -4.59
CA THR A 252 10.95 31.09 -3.75
C THR A 252 9.99 30.92 -2.57
N TRP A 253 8.91 30.14 -2.73
CA TRP A 253 7.89 29.94 -1.69
C TRP A 253 8.22 28.84 -0.68
N ASN A 254 9.32 28.09 -0.84
CA ASN A 254 9.66 26.93 -0.02
C ASN A 254 9.70 27.23 1.50
N SER A 255 10.19 28.41 1.87
CA SER A 255 10.35 28.88 3.25
C SER A 255 9.04 29.30 3.91
N THR A 256 7.97 29.53 3.12
CA THR A 256 6.66 29.97 3.61
C THR A 256 5.75 28.81 4.02
N ILE A 257 6.14 27.56 3.77
CA ILE A 257 5.22 26.41 3.92
C ILE A 257 5.07 26.04 5.39
N GLY A 258 3.93 26.39 5.98
CA GLY A 258 3.62 26.13 7.39
C GLY A 258 2.99 24.76 7.65
N ALA A 259 2.36 24.17 6.63
CA ALA A 259 1.76 22.85 6.65
C ALA A 259 1.58 22.29 5.23
N PHE A 260 1.35 20.98 5.09
CA PHE A 260 1.02 20.39 3.79
C PHE A 260 -0.03 19.27 3.82
N ILE A 261 -0.64 19.02 2.67
CA ILE A 261 -1.46 17.83 2.37
C ILE A 261 -0.89 17.21 1.10
N ASN A 262 -0.38 15.98 1.19
CA ASN A 262 -0.04 15.15 0.03
C ASN A 262 -1.24 14.29 -0.37
N ILE A 263 -1.49 14.15 -1.67
CA ILE A 263 -2.59 13.36 -2.22
C ILE A 263 -2.03 12.34 -3.21
N GLU A 264 -2.28 11.06 -2.94
CA GLU A 264 -1.64 9.93 -3.62
C GLU A 264 -2.66 8.85 -4.06
N ALA A 265 -2.29 7.91 -4.93
CA ALA A 265 -3.14 6.78 -5.32
C ALA A 265 -2.38 5.46 -5.58
N SER A 266 -2.17 4.67 -4.53
CA SER A 266 -1.72 3.25 -4.66
C SER A 266 -2.80 2.25 -5.12
N GLY A 267 -3.93 2.75 -5.66
CA GLY A 267 -5.10 1.99 -6.08
C GLY A 267 -6.21 2.90 -6.62
N SER A 268 -7.21 2.34 -7.28
CA SER A 268 -8.25 3.11 -8.01
C SER A 268 -9.40 3.68 -7.17
N GLY A 269 -9.33 3.62 -5.84
CA GLY A 269 -10.28 4.30 -4.96
C GLY A 269 -10.51 3.56 -3.65
N GLY A 270 -11.79 3.37 -3.33
CA GLY A 270 -12.22 3.00 -1.98
C GLY A 270 -12.07 4.17 -1.03
N THR A 271 -11.53 3.91 0.16
CA THR A 271 -11.26 4.93 1.17
C THR A 271 -10.02 5.76 0.82
N ASP A 272 -10.13 7.08 0.90
CA ASP A 272 -9.02 8.03 0.79
C ASP A 272 -8.28 8.12 2.13
N LEU A 273 -7.39 7.17 2.37
CA LEU A 273 -6.85 6.86 3.69
C LEU A 273 -5.73 7.85 4.06
N VAL A 274 -5.86 8.53 5.20
CA VAL A 274 -4.71 9.16 5.86
C VAL A 274 -3.78 8.05 6.35
N CYS A 275 -2.72 7.79 5.59
CA CYS A 275 -1.73 6.76 5.91
C CYS A 275 -0.62 7.30 6.81
N GLN A 276 -0.24 8.58 6.67
CA GLN A 276 0.78 9.24 7.49
C GLN A 276 0.29 10.60 7.99
N SER A 277 0.76 10.99 9.18
CA SER A 277 0.42 12.28 9.79
C SER A 277 1.50 12.73 10.76
N GLY A 278 1.99 13.96 10.57
CA GLY A 278 2.99 14.57 11.42
C GLY A 278 3.96 15.46 10.63
N PRO A 279 5.05 15.94 11.25
CA PRO A 279 5.41 15.76 12.66
C PRO A 279 4.38 16.31 13.66
N GLY A 280 4.34 15.72 14.86
CA GLY A 280 3.42 16.09 15.94
C GLY A 280 1.94 15.71 15.74
N SER A 281 1.12 15.94 16.78
CA SER A 281 -0.31 15.54 16.79
C SER A 281 -1.28 16.53 16.13
N TRP A 282 -0.79 17.66 15.59
CA TRP A 282 -1.64 18.73 15.08
C TRP A 282 -2.35 18.39 13.76
N PRO A 283 -1.69 17.85 12.70
CA PRO A 283 -2.37 17.56 11.44
C PRO A 283 -3.50 16.53 11.59
N SER A 284 -3.27 15.45 12.34
CA SER A 284 -4.29 14.42 12.63
C SER A 284 -5.42 14.94 13.51
N ARG A 285 -5.16 15.92 14.39
CA ARG A 285 -6.22 16.62 15.16
C ARG A 285 -7.09 17.49 14.25
N VAL A 286 -6.48 18.28 13.36
CA VAL A 286 -7.20 19.10 12.36
C VAL A 286 -8.07 18.19 11.49
N TYR A 287 -7.52 17.08 10.98
CA TYR A 287 -8.29 16.08 10.24
C TYR A 287 -9.46 15.53 11.05
N ALA A 288 -9.22 15.09 12.29
CA ALA A 288 -10.24 14.47 13.13
C ALA A 288 -11.41 15.38 13.52
N GLN A 289 -11.21 16.70 13.47
CA GLN A 289 -12.24 17.70 13.73
C GLN A 289 -13.02 18.12 12.47
N THR A 290 -12.54 17.77 11.27
CA THR A 290 -12.90 18.44 10.02
C THR A 290 -13.39 17.50 8.92
N ALA A 291 -12.84 16.30 8.81
CA ALA A 291 -13.16 15.39 7.71
C ALA A 291 -14.64 14.97 7.73
N LYS A 292 -15.31 15.11 6.59
CA LYS A 292 -16.73 14.78 6.41
C LYS A 292 -16.96 13.28 6.22
N TYR A 293 -16.04 12.63 5.51
CA TYR A 293 -15.93 11.18 5.39
C TYR A 293 -14.57 10.76 5.94
N PRO A 294 -14.39 10.72 7.27
CA PRO A 294 -13.09 10.43 7.87
C PRO A 294 -12.60 9.02 7.53
N MET A 295 -11.37 8.93 7.04
CA MET A 295 -10.75 7.69 6.57
C MET A 295 -9.30 7.73 7.04
N ALA A 296 -9.05 7.32 8.29
CA ALA A 296 -7.76 7.52 8.93
C ALA A 296 -7.62 6.56 10.10
N ASN A 297 -6.47 5.90 10.26
CA ASN A 297 -6.19 5.14 11.48
C ASN A 297 -4.69 5.07 11.78
N SER A 298 -4.35 5.06 13.06
CA SER A 298 -2.96 5.07 13.51
C SER A 298 -2.21 3.75 13.24
N VAL A 299 -2.89 2.65 12.87
CA VAL A 299 -2.18 1.43 12.42
C VAL A 299 -1.58 1.63 11.04
N ALA A 300 -2.26 2.35 10.13
CA ALA A 300 -1.68 2.69 8.83
C ALA A 300 -0.35 3.44 8.99
N GLN A 301 -0.29 4.42 9.90
CA GLN A 301 0.93 5.15 10.24
C GLN A 301 2.00 4.27 10.92
N ASP A 302 1.61 3.41 11.88
CA ASP A 302 2.54 2.47 12.50
C ASP A 302 3.10 1.43 11.49
N MET A 303 2.37 1.15 10.40
CA MET A 303 2.74 0.16 9.38
C MET A 303 3.34 0.77 8.10
N PHE A 304 3.31 2.09 7.88
CA PHE A 304 3.72 2.67 6.59
C PHE A 304 5.19 2.43 6.26
N GLY A 305 6.10 2.51 7.23
CA GLY A 305 7.51 2.08 7.05
C GLY A 305 7.71 0.58 6.77
N ILE A 306 6.61 -0.19 6.79
CA ILE A 306 6.47 -1.61 6.46
C ILE A 306 5.52 -1.79 5.25
N ILE A 307 5.19 -0.71 4.53
CA ILE A 307 4.57 -0.73 3.20
C ILE A 307 5.57 -0.06 2.26
N PRO A 308 6.50 -0.83 1.67
CA PRO A 308 7.53 -0.21 0.86
C PRO A 308 6.95 0.31 -0.45
N GLY A 309 7.51 1.42 -0.89
CA GLY A 309 6.74 2.51 -1.48
C GLY A 309 7.09 3.74 -0.65
N ASP A 310 7.04 4.89 -1.28
CA ASP A 310 7.35 6.19 -0.67
C ASP A 310 6.46 7.21 -1.38
N THR A 311 6.33 8.41 -0.82
CA THR A 311 5.51 9.47 -1.42
C THR A 311 6.20 10.81 -1.17
N ASP A 312 5.78 11.86 -1.89
CA ASP A 312 6.29 13.22 -1.67
C ASP A 312 6.15 13.71 -0.21
N TYR A 313 5.25 13.12 0.59
CA TYR A 313 5.16 13.37 2.04
C TYR A 313 6.53 13.29 2.72
N ARG A 314 7.35 12.29 2.38
CA ARG A 314 8.67 12.09 3.00
C ARG A 314 9.62 13.26 2.75
N ILE A 315 9.59 13.84 1.55
CA ILE A 315 10.44 14.99 1.20
C ILE A 315 10.13 16.21 2.08
N PHE A 316 8.85 16.46 2.35
CA PHE A 316 8.41 17.59 3.17
C PHE A 316 8.49 17.31 4.69
N ALA A 317 8.11 16.11 5.13
CA ALA A 317 7.99 15.77 6.56
C ALA A 317 9.27 15.18 7.18
N GLU A 318 10.16 14.53 6.41
CA GLU A 318 11.27 13.75 6.96
C GLU A 318 12.64 14.15 6.41
N ASP A 319 12.83 14.11 5.09
CA ASP A 319 14.16 14.18 4.46
C ASP A 319 14.77 15.60 4.46
N ILE A 320 13.95 16.67 4.50
CA ILE A 320 14.44 18.05 4.31
C ILE A 320 13.95 19.06 5.36
N THR A 321 12.64 19.22 5.54
CA THR A 321 12.07 20.43 6.19
C THR A 321 11.24 20.20 7.45
N ASN A 322 10.90 18.95 7.80
CA ASN A 322 10.15 18.61 9.01
C ASN A 322 8.80 19.38 9.13
N ILE A 323 8.14 19.62 8.00
CA ILE A 323 6.87 20.36 7.91
C ILE A 323 5.72 19.45 8.38
N PRO A 324 4.79 19.95 9.23
CA PRO A 324 3.65 19.15 9.67
C PRO A 324 2.59 19.01 8.56
N GLY A 325 2.24 17.77 8.20
CA GLY A 325 1.25 17.50 7.16
C GLY A 325 0.49 16.18 7.29
N LEU A 326 -0.22 15.84 6.22
CA LEU A 326 -0.98 14.61 6.02
C LEU A 326 -0.56 13.96 4.70
N ASP A 327 -0.50 12.64 4.69
CA ASP A 327 -0.40 11.82 3.48
C ASP A 327 -1.72 11.09 3.28
N ILE A 328 -2.44 11.37 2.19
CA ILE A 328 -3.81 10.88 1.94
C ILE A 328 -3.83 10.10 0.63
N ILE A 329 -4.16 8.81 0.70
CA ILE A 329 -3.90 7.86 -0.38
C ILE A 329 -5.09 6.96 -0.70
N PHE A 330 -5.41 6.80 -1.98
CA PHE A 330 -6.26 5.69 -2.43
C PHE A 330 -5.49 4.37 -2.32
N VAL A 331 -6.08 3.37 -1.67
CA VAL A 331 -5.41 2.12 -1.28
C VAL A 331 -6.17 0.86 -1.68
N LEU A 332 -7.44 0.99 -2.08
CA LEU A 332 -8.24 -0.10 -2.63
C LEU A 332 -8.40 0.08 -4.13
N GLY A 333 -8.75 -0.99 -4.83
CA GLY A 333 -8.42 -1.04 -6.26
C GLY A 333 -6.90 -1.03 -6.47
N GLY A 334 -6.14 -1.41 -5.43
CA GLY A 334 -4.71 -1.70 -5.52
C GLY A 334 -4.43 -2.84 -6.49
N TYR A 335 -5.47 -3.53 -6.96
CA TYR A 335 -5.48 -4.34 -8.17
C TYR A 335 -5.19 -3.59 -9.45
N PHE A 336 -5.14 -2.25 -9.54
CA PHE A 336 -5.17 -1.47 -10.80
C PHE A 336 -3.95 -0.55 -11.04
N TYR A 337 -3.29 -0.12 -9.97
CA TYR A 337 -2.03 0.63 -9.92
C TYR A 337 -0.96 0.16 -10.95
N HIS A 338 -0.07 1.06 -11.41
CA HIS A 338 1.21 0.76 -12.09
C HIS A 338 1.22 -0.25 -13.27
N THR A 339 0.20 -0.24 -14.12
CA THR A 339 0.05 -1.18 -15.26
C THR A 339 -0.57 -0.47 -16.45
N SER A 340 -0.67 -1.06 -17.66
CA SER A 340 -1.35 -0.52 -18.88
C SER A 340 -2.84 -0.19 -18.77
N TYR A 341 -3.25 0.04 -17.54
CA TYR A 341 -4.24 -0.75 -16.89
C TYR A 341 -4.66 -0.04 -15.55
N ASP A 342 -4.14 1.14 -15.23
CA ASP A 342 -4.84 2.10 -14.36
C ASP A 342 -5.66 3.09 -15.23
N THR A 343 -6.97 2.90 -15.42
CA THR A 343 -7.81 3.79 -16.27
C THR A 343 -9.09 4.31 -15.62
N LEU A 344 -9.66 5.35 -16.25
CA LEU A 344 -10.88 6.06 -15.86
C LEU A 344 -12.08 5.15 -15.57
N GLU A 345 -12.28 4.09 -16.38
CA GLU A 345 -13.42 3.16 -16.27
C GLU A 345 -13.40 2.34 -14.97
N ASN A 346 -12.26 2.33 -14.27
CA ASN A 346 -11.96 1.44 -13.15
C ASN A 346 -11.72 2.20 -11.85
N LEU A 347 -11.87 3.52 -11.86
CA LEU A 347 -12.04 4.29 -10.64
C LEU A 347 -13.33 3.89 -9.93
N LEU A 348 -13.30 3.84 -8.60
CA LEU A 348 -14.49 3.54 -7.80
C LEU A 348 -15.36 4.80 -7.66
N PRO A 349 -16.61 4.82 -8.14
CA PRO A 349 -17.47 6.00 -8.05
C PRO A 349 -17.75 6.42 -6.59
N GLY A 350 -17.73 7.72 -6.34
CA GLY A 350 -17.91 8.30 -5.01
C GLY A 350 -16.63 8.42 -4.18
N SER A 351 -15.53 7.74 -4.55
CA SER A 351 -14.22 7.92 -3.88
C SER A 351 -13.64 9.30 -4.14
N ILE A 352 -13.75 9.82 -5.37
CA ILE A 352 -13.28 11.15 -5.73
C ILE A 352 -14.16 12.24 -5.10
N GLN A 353 -15.48 12.03 -5.05
CA GLN A 353 -16.40 12.93 -4.34
C GLN A 353 -16.04 13.02 -2.85
N ALA A 354 -15.77 11.89 -2.20
CA ALA A 354 -15.38 11.85 -0.79
C ALA A 354 -14.02 12.54 -0.53
N ARG A 355 -13.03 12.27 -1.39
CA ARG A 355 -11.72 12.97 -1.42
C ARG A 355 -11.91 14.47 -1.50
N GLY A 356 -12.59 14.97 -2.52
CA GLY A 356 -12.72 16.40 -2.77
C GLY A 356 -13.46 17.19 -1.69
N GLU A 357 -14.55 16.62 -1.17
CA GLU A 357 -15.27 17.23 -0.05
C GLU A 357 -14.39 17.29 1.21
N ASN A 358 -13.69 16.20 1.54
CA ASN A 358 -12.71 16.20 2.63
C ASN A 358 -11.62 17.25 2.41
N LEU A 359 -10.98 17.30 1.24
CA LEU A 359 -9.91 18.23 0.92
C LEU A 359 -10.35 19.69 1.04
N PHE A 360 -11.55 20.05 0.56
CA PHE A 360 -12.06 21.42 0.70
C PHE A 360 -12.31 21.82 2.16
N HIS A 361 -12.84 20.90 2.97
CA HIS A 361 -12.97 21.11 4.40
C HIS A 361 -11.60 21.21 5.10
N LEU A 362 -10.62 20.37 4.72
CA LEU A 362 -9.27 20.37 5.27
C LEU A 362 -8.50 21.66 4.94
N VAL A 363 -8.51 22.11 3.68
CA VAL A 363 -7.87 23.37 3.26
C VAL A 363 -8.42 24.55 4.07
N LYS A 364 -9.74 24.59 4.29
CA LYS A 364 -10.39 25.56 5.18
C LYS A 364 -9.91 25.46 6.62
N ALA A 365 -9.81 24.25 7.19
CA ALA A 365 -9.41 24.09 8.58
C ALA A 365 -7.91 24.37 8.82
N PHE A 366 -7.03 23.90 7.93
CA PHE A 366 -5.58 24.14 8.04
C PHE A 366 -5.25 25.63 7.94
N THR A 367 -5.79 26.35 6.95
CA THR A 367 -5.53 27.80 6.79
C THR A 367 -6.00 28.60 8.02
N ASN A 368 -7.20 28.32 8.55
CA ASN A 368 -7.69 28.94 9.81
C ASN A 368 -6.85 28.54 11.04
N SER A 369 -6.41 27.28 11.13
CA SER A 369 -5.65 26.77 12.26
C SER A 369 -4.21 27.31 12.29
N MET A 370 -3.58 27.50 11.14
CA MET A 370 -2.26 28.16 11.04
C MET A 370 -2.33 29.61 11.50
N LEU A 371 -3.31 30.39 11.04
CA LEU A 371 -3.55 31.76 11.52
C LEU A 371 -3.75 31.80 13.05
N SER A 372 -4.50 30.85 13.59
CA SER A 372 -4.72 30.74 15.05
C SER A 372 -3.42 30.43 15.80
N LYS A 373 -2.61 29.49 15.29
CA LYS A 373 -1.33 29.07 15.89
C LYS A 373 -0.30 30.19 15.90
N GLU A 374 -0.24 30.99 14.85
CA GLU A 374 0.66 32.15 14.77
C GLU A 374 0.24 33.28 15.71
N ASN A 375 -1.07 33.53 15.82
CA ASN A 375 -1.63 34.42 16.85
C ASN A 375 -1.31 33.90 18.28
N GLU A 376 -1.27 32.59 18.52
CA GLU A 376 -0.85 32.06 19.82
C GLU A 376 0.66 32.22 20.07
N ILE A 377 1.51 31.97 19.07
CA ILE A 377 2.98 32.09 19.18
C ILE A 377 3.41 33.55 19.41
N SER A 378 2.77 34.50 18.71
CA SER A 378 3.02 35.94 18.88
C SER A 378 2.55 36.46 20.24
N ASN A 379 1.45 35.94 20.80
CA ASN A 379 0.93 36.33 22.12
C ASN A 379 1.59 35.59 23.30
N LYS A 380 2.16 34.40 23.09
CA LYS A 380 2.88 33.62 24.12
C LYS A 380 4.31 33.36 23.65
N GLY A 381 5.24 34.23 24.05
CA GLY A 381 6.65 34.16 23.69
C GLY A 381 7.26 32.76 23.88
N ALA A 382 7.43 32.05 22.74
CA ALA A 382 8.13 30.78 22.53
C ALA A 382 8.23 29.83 23.74
N LYS A 383 7.08 29.45 24.33
CA LYS A 383 6.98 28.38 25.33
C LYS A 383 5.72 27.55 25.12
N ASP A 384 5.80 26.63 24.16
CA ASP A 384 5.61 25.21 24.40
C ASP A 384 6.30 24.46 23.25
N GLY A 385 7.10 23.45 23.57
CA GLY A 385 7.62 22.54 22.55
C GLY A 385 6.44 21.78 21.94
N ILE A 386 6.48 21.55 20.62
CA ILE A 386 5.50 20.67 19.97
C ILE A 386 5.52 19.34 20.71
N GLU A 387 4.44 19.00 21.41
CA GLU A 387 4.37 17.74 22.17
C GLU A 387 4.53 16.58 21.18
N ASP A 388 5.72 15.98 21.23
CA ASP A 388 6.25 14.99 20.29
C ASP A 388 5.65 13.59 20.53
N SER A 389 4.35 13.57 20.79
CA SER A 389 3.60 12.39 21.19
C SER A 389 2.67 11.96 20.05
N ARG A 390 2.91 10.75 19.52
CA ARG A 390 2.04 10.13 18.52
C ARG A 390 0.63 9.96 19.12
N PRO A 391 -0.41 10.60 18.59
CA PRO A 391 -1.77 10.43 19.07
C PRO A 391 -2.28 9.03 18.70
N VAL A 392 -3.42 8.64 19.26
CA VAL A 392 -4.19 7.50 18.77
C VAL A 392 -5.43 8.06 18.06
N PHE A 393 -5.62 7.66 16.81
CA PHE A 393 -6.75 8.06 16.01
C PHE A 393 -7.26 6.90 15.15
N PHE A 394 -8.57 6.82 14.94
CA PHE A 394 -9.20 5.89 14.01
C PHE A 394 -10.61 6.37 13.62
N ASP A 395 -11.01 6.15 12.37
CA ASP A 395 -12.39 6.33 11.95
C ASP A 395 -13.28 5.20 12.48
N TYR A 396 -14.55 5.46 12.71
CA TYR A 396 -15.56 4.43 12.91
C TYR A 396 -16.46 4.35 11.67
N LEU A 397 -16.17 3.38 10.79
CA LEU A 397 -16.96 3.11 9.57
C LEU A 397 -17.10 4.33 8.64
N THR A 398 -16.07 5.17 8.57
CA THR A 398 -16.08 6.46 7.89
C THR A 398 -17.18 7.45 8.32
N TRP A 399 -17.79 7.28 9.50
CA TRP A 399 -18.86 8.16 10.00
C TRP A 399 -18.36 9.26 10.94
N PHE A 400 -17.34 8.98 11.75
CA PHE A 400 -16.71 9.95 12.66
C PHE A 400 -15.32 9.47 13.06
N MET A 401 -14.46 10.39 13.53
CA MET A 401 -13.16 10.06 14.10
C MET A 401 -13.23 9.88 15.61
N VAL A 402 -12.49 8.91 16.12
CA VAL A 402 -12.01 8.86 17.50
C VAL A 402 -10.58 9.37 17.50
N PHE A 403 -10.28 10.33 18.37
CA PHE A 403 -8.94 10.92 18.55
C PHE A 403 -8.67 11.15 20.04
N TYR A 404 -7.49 10.77 20.53
CA TYR A 404 -7.01 11.12 21.86
C TYR A 404 -5.48 11.16 21.95
N SER A 405 -4.95 11.95 22.89
CA SER A 405 -3.51 12.12 23.09
C SER A 405 -2.84 10.85 23.64
N ARG A 406 -1.51 10.84 23.62
CA ARG A 406 -0.70 9.74 24.15
C ARG A 406 -0.91 9.50 25.65
N ASP A 407 -1.10 10.55 26.45
CA ASP A 407 -1.33 10.41 27.90
C ASP A 407 -2.70 9.81 28.19
N VAL A 408 -3.72 10.23 27.44
CA VAL A 408 -5.05 9.61 27.50
C VAL A 408 -4.98 8.16 27.04
N SER A 409 -4.15 7.82 26.03
CA SER A 409 -3.96 6.42 25.63
C SER A 409 -3.33 5.58 26.73
N LEU A 410 -2.30 6.08 27.43
CA LEU A 410 -1.66 5.40 28.57
C LEU A 410 -2.69 5.07 29.69
N ILE A 411 -3.59 5.99 30.00
CA ILE A 411 -4.66 5.78 31.00
C ILE A 411 -5.70 4.78 30.49
N LEU A 412 -6.25 4.99 29.29
CA LEU A 412 -7.32 4.14 28.76
C LEU A 412 -6.84 2.70 28.49
N HIS A 413 -5.65 2.54 27.93
CA HIS A 413 -5.12 1.23 27.50
C HIS A 413 -4.51 0.42 28.66
N SER A 414 -4.20 1.07 29.80
CA SER A 414 -3.83 0.37 31.04
C SER A 414 -5.02 -0.14 31.87
N LEU A 415 -6.21 0.44 31.68
CA LEU A 415 -7.41 0.03 32.42
C LEU A 415 -7.82 -1.44 32.20
N PRO A 416 -7.80 -2.02 30.97
CA PRO A 416 -8.13 -3.43 30.78
C PRO A 416 -7.22 -4.40 31.54
N ILE A 417 -5.91 -4.17 31.54
CA ILE A 417 -4.97 -5.07 32.25
C ILE A 417 -5.12 -4.94 33.78
N ALA A 418 -5.39 -3.74 34.29
CA ALA A 418 -5.73 -3.55 35.71
C ALA A 418 -7.02 -4.30 36.08
N ILE A 419 -8.07 -4.23 35.24
CA ILE A 419 -9.32 -4.96 35.44
C ILE A 419 -9.10 -6.48 35.40
N PHE A 420 -8.28 -6.98 34.47
CA PHE A 420 -7.95 -8.41 34.33
C PHE A 420 -7.27 -8.98 35.58
N LEU A 421 -6.36 -8.22 36.17
CA LEU A 421 -5.65 -8.63 37.39
C LEU A 421 -6.55 -8.51 38.63
N LEU A 422 -7.26 -7.39 38.80
CA LEU A 422 -7.94 -7.06 40.06
C LEU A 422 -9.34 -7.67 40.21
N VAL A 423 -10.21 -7.57 39.20
CA VAL A 423 -11.63 -7.94 39.35
C VAL A 423 -11.84 -9.43 39.65
N PRO A 424 -11.15 -10.39 39.02
CA PRO A 424 -11.29 -11.81 39.37
C PRO A 424 -10.94 -12.15 40.83
N LEU A 425 -10.04 -11.37 41.44
CA LEU A 425 -9.62 -11.52 42.83
C LEU A 425 -10.67 -10.94 43.79
N PHE A 426 -11.15 -9.71 43.52
CA PHE A 426 -12.21 -9.08 44.31
C PHE A 426 -13.53 -9.86 44.27
N LEU A 427 -13.85 -10.57 43.17
CA LEU A 427 -15.01 -11.45 43.10
C LEU A 427 -14.99 -12.65 44.07
N LYS A 428 -13.86 -12.90 44.76
CA LYS A 428 -13.72 -13.91 45.83
C LYS A 428 -13.70 -13.32 47.24
N PHE A 429 -13.88 -12.01 47.40
CA PHE A 429 -13.99 -11.33 48.70
C PHE A 429 -15.26 -11.76 49.46
N PRO A 430 -15.22 -11.94 50.80
CA PRO A 430 -14.09 -11.77 51.72
C PRO A 430 -13.24 -13.04 51.93
N ASN A 431 -13.53 -14.15 51.23
CA ASN A 431 -12.88 -15.45 51.42
C ASN A 431 -11.48 -15.53 50.78
N ILE A 432 -10.69 -14.47 50.94
CA ILE A 432 -9.40 -14.28 50.28
C ILE A 432 -8.27 -14.81 51.17
N THR A 433 -7.59 -15.84 50.69
CA THR A 433 -6.34 -16.36 51.26
C THR A 433 -5.22 -16.32 50.22
N LEU A 434 -3.95 -16.38 50.65
CA LEU A 434 -2.80 -16.42 49.74
C LEU A 434 -2.90 -17.59 48.74
N MET A 435 -3.37 -18.75 49.20
CA MET A 435 -3.64 -19.91 48.34
C MET A 435 -4.73 -19.61 47.30
N THR A 436 -5.80 -18.91 47.70
CA THR A 436 -6.89 -18.50 46.80
C THR A 436 -6.42 -17.49 45.75
N TRP A 437 -5.50 -16.59 46.09
CA TRP A 437 -4.82 -15.72 45.11
C TRP A 437 -4.04 -16.54 44.09
N SER A 438 -3.13 -17.40 44.53
CA SER A 438 -2.27 -18.20 43.65
C SER A 438 -3.07 -19.10 42.70
N VAL A 439 -4.14 -19.74 43.19
CA VAL A 439 -5.04 -20.55 42.35
C VAL A 439 -5.78 -19.68 41.32
N THR A 440 -6.26 -18.49 41.73
CA THR A 440 -6.96 -17.58 40.80
C THR A 440 -6.03 -17.06 39.71
N LEU A 441 -4.81 -16.64 40.07
CA LEU A 441 -3.80 -16.19 39.11
C LEU A 441 -3.41 -17.31 38.14
N LEU A 442 -3.24 -18.54 38.64
CA LEU A 442 -2.95 -19.71 37.81
C LEU A 442 -4.11 -20.04 36.84
N ASP A 443 -5.37 -19.91 37.28
CA ASP A 443 -6.53 -20.08 36.40
C ASP A 443 -6.62 -18.98 35.33
N LEU A 444 -6.31 -17.72 35.67
CA LEU A 444 -6.23 -16.62 34.71
C LEU A 444 -5.17 -16.87 33.63
N ILE A 445 -3.95 -17.27 34.06
CA ILE A 445 -2.84 -17.61 33.15
C ILE A 445 -3.23 -18.81 32.26
N ARG A 446 -3.79 -19.88 32.83
CA ARG A 446 -4.27 -21.04 32.05
C ARG A 446 -5.33 -20.68 31.03
N GLY A 447 -6.31 -19.85 31.42
CA GLY A 447 -7.35 -19.36 30.52
C GLY A 447 -6.77 -18.53 29.37
N MET A 448 -5.81 -17.65 29.67
CA MET A 448 -5.15 -16.79 28.71
C MET A 448 -4.30 -17.58 27.73
N LEU A 449 -3.44 -18.49 28.22
CA LEU A 449 -2.62 -19.37 27.40
C LEU A 449 -3.48 -20.27 26.50
N LEU A 450 -4.59 -20.82 27.00
CA LEU A 450 -5.49 -21.65 26.20
C LEU A 450 -6.22 -20.83 25.11
N HIS A 451 -6.56 -19.57 25.39
CA HIS A 451 -7.15 -18.70 24.36
C HIS A 451 -6.12 -18.26 23.33
N ALA A 452 -4.91 -17.88 23.76
CA ALA A 452 -3.78 -17.57 22.89
C ALA A 452 -3.47 -18.75 21.97
N PHE A 453 -3.40 -19.97 22.51
CA PHE A 453 -3.23 -21.18 21.72
C PHE A 453 -4.36 -21.40 20.69
N GLY A 454 -5.61 -21.08 21.06
CA GLY A 454 -6.73 -21.07 20.11
C GLY A 454 -6.58 -20.05 18.98
N VAL A 455 -6.15 -18.82 19.28
CA VAL A 455 -5.89 -17.79 18.26
C VAL A 455 -4.68 -18.17 17.38
N ILE A 456 -3.63 -18.74 17.97
CA ILE A 456 -2.47 -19.29 17.25
C ILE A 456 -2.93 -20.39 16.28
N LEU A 457 -3.71 -21.38 16.72
CA LEU A 457 -4.26 -22.40 15.82
C LEU A 457 -5.20 -21.80 14.77
N ALA A 458 -5.95 -20.75 15.10
CA ALA A 458 -6.80 -20.03 14.17
C ALA A 458 -6.01 -19.34 13.02
N ILE A 459 -4.72 -19.06 13.22
CA ILE A 459 -3.77 -18.54 12.23
C ILE A 459 -3.04 -19.68 11.50
N PHE A 460 -2.50 -20.66 12.25
CA PHE A 460 -1.67 -21.72 11.68
C PHE A 460 -2.45 -22.79 10.90
N ILE A 461 -3.70 -23.09 11.26
CA ILE A 461 -4.52 -24.08 10.51
C ILE A 461 -4.88 -23.61 9.10
N PRO A 462 -5.42 -22.39 8.86
CA PRO A 462 -5.65 -21.92 7.49
C PRO A 462 -4.34 -21.76 6.69
N ALA A 463 -3.24 -21.32 7.32
CA ALA A 463 -1.92 -21.28 6.67
C ALA A 463 -1.41 -22.69 6.27
N GLY A 464 -1.59 -23.69 7.13
CA GLY A 464 -1.29 -25.09 6.83
C GLY A 464 -2.19 -25.67 5.74
N ALA A 465 -3.48 -25.31 5.72
CA ALA A 465 -4.42 -25.69 4.68
C ALA A 465 -4.07 -25.06 3.32
N ALA A 466 -3.62 -23.81 3.31
CA ALA A 466 -3.05 -23.13 2.15
C ALA A 466 -1.82 -23.86 1.60
N ALA A 467 -0.84 -24.17 2.47
CA ALA A 467 0.35 -24.91 2.07
C ALA A 467 0.02 -26.33 1.55
N LEU A 468 -0.90 -27.04 2.22
CA LEU A 468 -1.35 -28.37 1.82
C LEU A 468 -2.03 -28.35 0.44
N ARG A 469 -2.88 -27.35 0.15
CA ARG A 469 -3.50 -27.16 -1.16
C ARG A 469 -2.45 -27.10 -2.27
N LEU A 470 -1.40 -26.31 -2.05
CA LEU A 470 -0.33 -26.09 -3.03
C LEU A 470 0.54 -27.34 -3.30
N LEU A 471 0.49 -28.37 -2.45
CA LEU A 471 1.10 -29.68 -2.75
C LEU A 471 0.31 -30.48 -3.81
N PHE A 472 -0.96 -30.12 -4.07
CA PHE A 472 -1.84 -30.78 -5.02
C PHE A 472 -2.28 -29.88 -6.18
N THR A 473 -1.84 -28.63 -6.24
CA THR A 473 -2.17 -27.68 -7.32
C THR A 473 -0.95 -27.21 -8.10
N LYS A 474 -1.14 -27.00 -9.41
CA LYS A 474 -0.11 -26.46 -10.31
C LYS A 474 0.09 -24.94 -10.19
N ASN A 475 -0.92 -24.23 -9.68
CA ASN A 475 -0.94 -22.77 -9.60
C ASN A 475 -1.13 -22.29 -8.16
N ALA A 476 -0.48 -21.19 -7.81
CA ALA A 476 -0.70 -20.44 -6.57
C ALA A 476 -1.77 -19.35 -6.76
N MET A 477 -2.23 -18.75 -5.66
CA MET A 477 -3.07 -17.55 -5.68
C MET A 477 -4.43 -17.70 -6.40
N ASN A 478 -5.06 -18.86 -6.40
CA ASN A 478 -6.34 -19.09 -7.10
C ASN A 478 -7.52 -18.25 -6.58
N TRP A 479 -7.35 -17.58 -5.43
CA TRP A 479 -8.26 -16.58 -4.85
C TRP A 479 -7.99 -15.15 -5.32
N PHE A 480 -6.94 -14.89 -6.11
CA PHE A 480 -6.55 -13.53 -6.52
C PHE A 480 -7.59 -12.89 -7.44
N ALA A 481 -8.01 -13.53 -8.54
CA ALA A 481 -9.18 -13.06 -9.31
C ALA A 481 -10.53 -13.21 -8.58
N HIS A 482 -10.59 -13.97 -7.48
CA HIS A 482 -11.84 -14.34 -6.81
C HIS A 482 -11.70 -14.30 -5.27
N PRO A 483 -11.60 -13.10 -4.65
CA PRO A 483 -11.27 -12.94 -3.23
C PRO A 483 -12.18 -13.73 -2.27
N ILE A 484 -13.46 -13.89 -2.65
CA ILE A 484 -14.45 -14.63 -1.87
C ILE A 484 -14.03 -16.10 -1.59
N LEU A 485 -13.21 -16.70 -2.46
CA LEU A 485 -12.67 -18.05 -2.24
C LEU A 485 -11.76 -18.11 -1.02
N ALA A 486 -10.93 -17.08 -0.77
CA ALA A 486 -10.06 -17.02 0.41
C ALA A 486 -10.90 -17.09 1.70
N PHE A 487 -12.02 -16.38 1.76
CA PHE A 487 -12.94 -16.45 2.89
C PHE A 487 -13.54 -17.85 3.06
N PHE A 488 -14.02 -18.50 1.98
CA PHE A 488 -14.56 -19.86 2.05
C PHE A 488 -13.53 -20.93 2.43
N MET A 489 -12.27 -20.79 2.00
CA MET A 489 -11.19 -21.71 2.36
C MET A 489 -10.73 -21.52 3.81
N PHE A 490 -10.48 -20.28 4.22
CA PHE A 490 -9.70 -20.00 5.42
C PHE A 490 -10.54 -19.64 6.65
N VAL A 491 -11.74 -19.06 6.52
CA VAL A 491 -12.59 -18.75 7.69
C VAL A 491 -13.07 -20.02 8.40
N PRO A 492 -13.59 -21.06 7.71
CA PRO A 492 -14.00 -22.31 8.40
C PRO A 492 -12.81 -23.04 9.02
N ALA A 493 -11.66 -23.07 8.33
CA ALA A 493 -10.41 -23.64 8.84
C ALA A 493 -9.90 -22.92 10.11
N SER A 494 -9.97 -21.59 10.12
CA SER A 494 -9.62 -20.76 11.28
C SER A 494 -10.55 -20.99 12.47
N LEU A 495 -11.87 -21.06 12.22
CA LEU A 495 -12.86 -21.36 13.27
C LEU A 495 -12.63 -22.73 13.92
N ILE A 496 -12.16 -23.74 13.16
CA ILE A 496 -11.74 -25.03 13.73
C ILE A 496 -10.59 -24.83 14.72
N GLY A 497 -9.53 -24.10 14.32
CA GLY A 497 -8.39 -23.82 15.19
C GLY A 497 -8.76 -23.07 16.47
N LEU A 498 -9.63 -22.06 16.36
CA LEU A 498 -10.11 -21.27 17.50
C LEU A 498 -10.96 -22.09 18.49
N LEU A 499 -11.70 -23.09 18.00
CA LEU A 499 -12.62 -23.90 18.80
C LEU A 499 -12.00 -25.21 19.32
N LEU A 500 -10.94 -25.73 18.69
CA LEU A 500 -10.35 -27.04 19.01
C LEU A 500 -9.83 -27.15 20.46
N PRO A 501 -9.08 -26.20 21.04
CA PRO A 501 -8.57 -26.32 22.41
C PRO A 501 -9.68 -26.38 23.47
N ARG A 502 -10.88 -25.88 23.14
CA ARG A 502 -12.05 -25.88 24.04
C ARG A 502 -12.78 -27.22 24.11
N ILE A 503 -12.52 -28.11 23.15
CA ILE A 503 -12.96 -29.52 23.22
C ILE A 503 -11.96 -30.34 24.02
N ALA A 504 -10.66 -30.12 23.79
CA ALA A 504 -9.58 -30.86 24.45
C ALA A 504 -9.40 -30.48 25.93
N TRP A 505 -9.61 -29.22 26.31
CA TRP A 505 -9.46 -28.75 27.70
C TRP A 505 -10.74 -28.07 28.22
N GLY A 506 -11.45 -28.77 29.12
CA GLY A 506 -12.68 -28.31 29.74
C GLY A 506 -12.45 -27.35 30.92
N LEU A 507 -12.15 -26.08 30.64
CA LEU A 507 -12.13 -25.01 31.66
C LEU A 507 -13.53 -24.41 31.88
N SER A 508 -13.68 -23.60 32.93
CA SER A 508 -14.96 -22.92 33.20
C SER A 508 -15.21 -21.77 32.21
N GLU A 509 -16.48 -21.42 31.97
CA GLU A 509 -16.89 -20.23 31.18
C GLU A 509 -16.17 -18.96 31.70
N GLN A 510 -16.02 -18.83 33.02
CA GLN A 510 -15.38 -17.68 33.64
C GLN A 510 -13.87 -17.65 33.39
N THR A 511 -13.21 -18.80 33.45
CA THR A 511 -11.78 -18.96 33.11
C THR A 511 -11.53 -18.63 31.64
N HIS A 512 -12.39 -19.11 30.73
CA HIS A 512 -12.30 -18.79 29.31
C HIS A 512 -12.59 -17.31 29.00
N PHE A 513 -13.53 -16.67 29.70
CA PHE A 513 -13.83 -15.25 29.54
C PHE A 513 -12.66 -14.37 29.98
N TRP A 514 -12.19 -14.56 31.21
CA TRP A 514 -11.07 -13.77 31.73
C TRP A 514 -9.77 -14.05 30.99
N GLY A 515 -9.53 -15.29 30.57
CA GLY A 515 -8.39 -15.63 29.71
C GLY A 515 -8.40 -14.89 28.38
N ALA A 516 -9.55 -14.81 27.72
CA ALA A 516 -9.68 -14.07 26.46
C ALA A 516 -9.53 -12.56 26.65
N PHE A 517 -10.21 -11.99 27.65
CA PHE A 517 -10.08 -10.59 28.02
C PHE A 517 -8.63 -10.22 28.40
N GLY A 518 -7.93 -11.10 29.12
CA GLY A 518 -6.51 -10.96 29.48
C GLY A 518 -5.60 -10.92 28.27
N LEU A 519 -5.81 -11.78 27.27
CA LEU A 519 -5.03 -11.77 26.04
C LEU A 519 -5.14 -10.42 25.30
N TYR A 520 -6.36 -9.94 25.07
CA TYR A 520 -6.56 -8.64 24.41
C TYR A 520 -6.04 -7.47 25.26
N SER A 521 -6.13 -7.55 26.59
CA SER A 521 -5.56 -6.56 27.51
C SER A 521 -4.03 -6.51 27.44
N VAL A 522 -3.36 -7.67 27.39
CA VAL A 522 -1.91 -7.77 27.24
C VAL A 522 -1.45 -7.26 25.87
N ILE A 523 -2.16 -7.61 24.78
CA ILE A 523 -1.83 -7.09 23.44
C ILE A 523 -1.98 -5.57 23.39
N THR A 524 -3.08 -5.03 23.96
CA THR A 524 -3.32 -3.59 24.07
C THR A 524 -2.15 -2.88 24.79
N MET A 525 -1.74 -3.42 25.94
CA MET A 525 -0.58 -2.90 26.69
C MET A 525 0.73 -3.04 25.90
N ALA A 526 0.94 -4.13 25.19
CA ALA A 526 2.16 -4.36 24.40
C ALA A 526 2.33 -3.33 23.26
N TYR A 527 1.25 -2.95 22.57
CA TYR A 527 1.28 -1.85 21.58
C TYR A 527 1.76 -0.54 22.23
N VAL A 528 1.18 -0.18 23.38
CA VAL A 528 1.53 1.05 24.10
C VAL A 528 2.98 1.02 24.58
N LEU A 529 3.44 -0.08 25.19
CA LEU A 529 4.83 -0.23 25.63
C LEU A 529 5.83 -0.24 24.47
N ALA A 530 5.43 -0.65 23.27
CA ALA A 530 6.24 -0.61 22.05
C ALA A 530 6.30 0.78 21.38
N GLY A 531 5.67 1.81 21.96
CA GLY A 531 5.59 3.16 21.37
C GLY A 531 4.55 3.31 20.24
N LEU A 532 3.84 2.23 19.89
CA LEU A 532 2.87 2.18 18.81
C LEU A 532 1.50 2.70 19.27
N SER A 533 0.65 3.10 18.32
CA SER A 533 -0.71 3.61 18.53
C SER A 533 -1.81 2.62 18.11
N GLY A 534 -1.47 1.52 17.44
CA GLY A 534 -2.42 0.50 16.96
C GLY A 534 -3.22 -0.29 18.01
N GLY A 535 -2.94 -0.15 19.32
CA GLY A 535 -3.60 -0.90 20.40
C GLY A 535 -5.10 -0.64 20.59
N PHE A 536 -5.67 0.35 19.88
CA PHE A 536 -7.07 0.74 20.02
C PHE A 536 -8.08 -0.37 19.65
N LEU A 537 -7.75 -1.24 18.67
CA LEU A 537 -8.65 -2.32 18.25
C LEU A 537 -8.85 -3.34 19.38
N THR A 538 -7.76 -3.77 20.01
CA THR A 538 -7.82 -4.72 21.14
C THR A 538 -8.34 -4.07 22.42
N PHE A 539 -8.15 -2.76 22.59
CA PHE A 539 -8.81 -1.99 23.64
C PHE A 539 -10.34 -2.00 23.46
N PHE A 540 -10.83 -1.69 22.25
CA PHE A 540 -12.27 -1.65 21.95
C PHE A 540 -12.94 -3.03 22.09
N ILE A 541 -12.25 -4.09 21.66
CA ILE A 541 -12.63 -5.49 21.96
C ILE A 541 -12.76 -5.71 23.47
N SER A 542 -11.75 -5.33 24.25
CA SER A 542 -11.71 -5.56 25.71
C SER A 542 -12.86 -4.86 26.44
N ILE A 543 -13.09 -3.57 26.17
CA ILE A 543 -14.19 -2.81 26.76
C ILE A 543 -15.56 -3.38 26.37
N SER A 544 -15.74 -3.75 25.10
CA SER A 544 -16.98 -4.37 24.62
C SER A 544 -17.25 -5.72 25.30
N MET A 545 -16.22 -6.54 25.51
CA MET A 545 -16.34 -7.82 26.23
C MET A 545 -16.80 -7.63 27.68
N LEU A 546 -16.30 -6.60 28.38
CA LEU A 546 -16.77 -6.25 29.73
C LEU A 546 -18.23 -5.80 29.73
N LEU A 547 -18.63 -4.95 28.79
CA LEU A 547 -20.00 -4.47 28.66
C LEU A 547 -20.98 -5.61 28.37
N GLY A 548 -20.64 -6.49 27.41
CA GLY A 548 -21.39 -7.71 27.11
C GLY A 548 -21.49 -8.63 28.32
N ARG A 549 -20.40 -8.77 29.11
CA ARG A 549 -20.41 -9.57 30.34
C ARG A 549 -21.32 -8.99 31.42
N LEU A 550 -21.27 -7.68 31.64
CA LEU A 550 -22.10 -6.96 32.60
C LEU A 550 -23.60 -7.12 32.27
N ILE A 551 -23.98 -6.85 31.01
CA ILE A 551 -25.36 -6.97 30.54
C ILE A 551 -25.85 -8.43 30.60
N SER A 552 -24.99 -9.39 30.22
CA SER A 552 -25.30 -10.82 30.38
C SER A 552 -25.53 -11.20 31.86
N ILE A 553 -24.76 -10.66 32.82
CA ILE A 553 -24.98 -10.90 34.26
C ILE A 553 -26.31 -10.31 34.76
N ILE A 554 -26.66 -9.09 34.33
CA ILE A 554 -27.93 -8.44 34.69
C ILE A 554 -29.12 -9.28 34.17
N ILE A 555 -29.06 -9.73 32.91
CA ILE A 555 -30.11 -10.54 32.29
C ILE A 555 -30.15 -11.98 32.86
N LYS A 556 -29.01 -12.56 33.24
CA LYS A 556 -28.92 -13.86 33.95
C LYS A 556 -29.69 -13.88 35.27
N ARG A 557 -29.95 -12.73 35.91
CA ARG A 557 -30.83 -12.67 37.10
C ARG A 557 -32.32 -12.94 36.79
N LYS A 558 -32.74 -12.86 35.52
CA LYS A 558 -34.13 -13.06 35.09
C LYS A 558 -34.37 -14.38 34.32
N TRP A 559 -33.35 -15.03 33.78
CA TRP A 559 -33.49 -16.24 32.94
C TRP A 559 -32.47 -17.34 33.25
N ASN A 560 -32.86 -18.60 32.98
CA ASN A 560 -32.06 -19.79 33.30
C ASN A 560 -30.73 -19.85 32.51
N GLN A 561 -29.65 -20.28 33.18
CA GLN A 561 -28.24 -20.17 32.76
C GLN A 561 -27.88 -20.84 31.43
N ARG A 562 -28.72 -21.74 30.91
CA ARG A 562 -28.45 -22.51 29.68
C ARG A 562 -29.15 -21.96 28.42
N SER A 563 -30.00 -20.93 28.55
CA SER A 563 -30.76 -20.41 27.42
C SER A 563 -29.85 -19.68 26.40
N PRO A 564 -30.06 -19.89 25.08
CA PRO A 564 -29.44 -19.08 24.02
C PRO A 564 -29.67 -17.56 24.17
N LYS A 565 -30.72 -17.14 24.90
CA LYS A 565 -30.97 -15.72 25.23
C LYS A 565 -29.78 -15.06 25.98
N SER A 566 -29.01 -15.83 26.76
CA SER A 566 -27.82 -15.31 27.45
C SER A 566 -26.63 -15.02 26.52
N LEU A 567 -26.57 -15.67 25.35
CA LEU A 567 -25.63 -15.35 24.28
C LEU A 567 -26.05 -14.06 23.56
N VAL A 568 -27.34 -13.91 23.24
CA VAL A 568 -27.87 -12.66 22.63
C VAL A 568 -27.57 -11.45 23.54
N ALA A 569 -27.80 -11.59 24.84
CA ALA A 569 -27.45 -10.57 25.84
C ALA A 569 -25.96 -10.20 25.89
N TYR A 570 -25.06 -11.10 25.49
CA TYR A 570 -23.63 -10.85 25.40
C TYR A 570 -23.21 -10.29 24.04
N VAL A 571 -23.84 -10.76 22.95
CA VAL A 571 -23.50 -10.40 21.56
C VAL A 571 -24.04 -9.03 21.18
N VAL A 572 -25.25 -8.64 21.62
CA VAL A 572 -25.85 -7.35 21.23
C VAL A 572 -24.95 -6.15 21.60
N PRO A 573 -24.39 -6.04 22.82
CA PRO A 573 -23.44 -4.96 23.15
C PRO A 573 -22.09 -5.06 22.41
N MET A 574 -21.75 -6.23 21.88
CA MET A 574 -20.55 -6.42 21.06
C MET A 574 -20.74 -5.95 19.60
N ILE A 575 -21.98 -5.79 19.11
CA ILE A 575 -22.25 -5.50 17.68
C ILE A 575 -21.43 -4.33 17.13
N PRO A 576 -21.30 -3.17 17.81
CA PRO A 576 -20.49 -2.05 17.29
C PRO A 576 -19.01 -2.41 17.12
N CYS A 577 -18.45 -3.22 18.03
CA CYS A 577 -17.08 -3.70 17.95
C CYS A 577 -16.92 -4.78 16.88
N LEU A 578 -17.85 -5.74 16.78
CA LEU A 578 -17.83 -6.78 15.75
C LEU A 578 -17.91 -6.18 14.34
N LEU A 579 -18.79 -5.20 14.14
CA LEU A 579 -18.93 -4.46 12.89
C LEU A 579 -17.63 -3.74 12.53
N TYR A 580 -16.98 -3.10 13.50
CA TYR A 580 -15.68 -2.46 13.30
C TYR A 580 -14.57 -3.47 12.97
N CYS A 581 -14.50 -4.60 13.68
CA CYS A 581 -13.55 -5.67 13.38
C CYS A 581 -13.75 -6.25 11.95
N LEU A 582 -14.99 -6.30 11.46
CA LEU A 582 -15.31 -6.75 10.10
C LEU A 582 -15.01 -5.69 9.04
N TYR A 583 -15.20 -4.41 9.35
CA TYR A 583 -14.78 -3.29 8.51
C TYR A 583 -13.26 -3.23 8.38
N TYR A 584 -12.57 -3.07 9.50
CA TYR A 584 -11.11 -2.99 9.55
C TYR A 584 -10.44 -4.28 9.02
N GLY A 585 -10.94 -5.45 9.44
CA GLY A 585 -10.43 -6.73 8.96
C GLY A 585 -10.76 -7.00 7.49
N GLY A 586 -11.95 -6.61 7.02
CA GLY A 586 -12.34 -6.73 5.61
C GLY A 586 -11.49 -5.84 4.70
N PHE A 587 -11.26 -4.59 5.11
CA PHE A 587 -10.33 -3.66 4.49
C PHE A 587 -8.92 -4.27 4.41
N LEU A 588 -8.39 -4.74 5.54
CA LEU A 588 -7.05 -5.35 5.61
C LEU A 588 -6.90 -6.55 4.68
N ILE A 589 -7.89 -7.44 4.61
CA ILE A 589 -7.84 -8.61 3.71
C ILE A 589 -8.01 -8.21 2.25
N GLN A 590 -8.85 -7.23 1.93
CA GLN A 590 -8.99 -6.74 0.56
C GLN A 590 -7.69 -6.08 0.09
N PHE A 591 -7.16 -5.13 0.86
CA PHE A 591 -5.84 -4.52 0.63
C PHE A 591 -4.78 -5.60 0.48
N LEU A 592 -4.70 -6.57 1.41
CA LEU A 592 -3.73 -7.66 1.33
C LEU A 592 -3.88 -8.50 0.06
N ILE A 593 -5.10 -8.81 -0.39
CA ILE A 593 -5.32 -9.62 -1.59
C ILE A 593 -4.99 -8.84 -2.88
N GLU A 594 -5.27 -7.54 -2.92
CA GLU A 594 -4.91 -6.64 -4.03
C GLU A 594 -3.40 -6.41 -4.08
N LYS A 595 -2.86 -6.07 -2.91
CA LYS A 595 -1.47 -6.24 -2.52
C LYS A 595 -1.08 -7.74 -2.41
N MET A 596 -1.63 -8.57 -3.32
CA MET A 596 -1.08 -9.85 -3.78
C MET A 596 -0.79 -10.00 -5.30
N GLY A 597 -0.55 -8.94 -6.11
CA GLY A 597 0.12 -9.06 -7.46
C GLY A 597 1.61 -8.63 -7.84
N MET A 598 2.55 -8.15 -6.98
CA MET A 598 4.01 -7.85 -7.22
C MET A 598 5.14 -8.30 -6.20
N MET A 599 4.89 -9.00 -5.06
CA MET A 599 5.68 -9.81 -4.03
C MET A 599 6.80 -10.69 -4.56
N GLY A 600 7.18 -10.44 -5.78
CA GLY A 600 8.20 -11.14 -6.48
C GLY A 600 7.69 -12.50 -6.86
N SER A 601 8.30 -12.98 -7.92
CA SER A 601 8.89 -14.30 -7.83
C SER A 601 9.93 -14.30 -6.68
N LEU A 602 9.53 -14.70 -5.48
CA LEU A 602 10.51 -15.20 -4.50
C LEU A 602 11.09 -16.53 -5.02
N PRO A 603 12.36 -16.88 -4.73
CA PRO A 603 12.99 -18.09 -5.26
C PRO A 603 12.23 -19.40 -4.92
N LYS A 604 12.21 -20.34 -5.88
CA LYS A 604 11.80 -21.74 -5.63
C LYS A 604 12.74 -22.37 -4.58
N PRO A 605 12.28 -23.32 -3.72
CA PRO A 605 10.93 -23.89 -3.71
C PRO A 605 9.90 -23.05 -2.92
N TYR A 606 10.33 -22.17 -2.02
CA TYR A 606 9.45 -21.58 -1.02
C TYR A 606 8.56 -20.45 -1.55
N GLY A 607 9.05 -19.63 -2.48
CA GLY A 607 8.37 -18.41 -2.93
C GLY A 607 6.95 -18.62 -3.48
N TYR A 608 6.70 -19.79 -4.07
CA TYR A 608 5.40 -20.22 -4.57
C TYR A 608 4.32 -20.34 -3.46
N PHE A 609 4.72 -20.67 -2.22
CA PHE A 609 3.80 -20.90 -1.10
C PHE A 609 3.45 -19.63 -0.31
N VAL A 610 4.34 -18.63 -0.33
CA VAL A 610 4.28 -17.47 0.55
C VAL A 610 2.95 -16.69 0.46
N PRO A 611 2.34 -16.43 -0.72
CA PRO A 611 1.09 -15.65 -0.80
C PRO A 611 -0.08 -16.29 -0.08
N ASP A 612 -0.33 -17.57 -0.39
CA ASP A 612 -1.44 -18.34 0.14
C ASP A 612 -1.29 -18.55 1.65
N ILE A 613 -0.06 -18.74 2.14
CA ILE A 613 0.25 -18.79 3.57
C ILE A 613 -0.06 -17.44 4.26
N ILE A 614 0.38 -16.31 3.69
CA ILE A 614 0.14 -14.97 4.26
C ILE A 614 -1.37 -14.67 4.31
N VAL A 615 -2.10 -14.88 3.21
CA VAL A 615 -3.55 -14.61 3.17
C VAL A 615 -4.32 -15.55 4.11
N GLY A 616 -3.95 -16.83 4.18
CA GLY A 616 -4.53 -17.78 5.15
C GLY A 616 -4.28 -17.37 6.61
N ALA A 617 -3.05 -16.96 6.93
CA ALA A 617 -2.67 -16.49 8.26
C ALA A 617 -3.39 -15.18 8.65
N ALA A 618 -3.45 -14.21 7.74
CA ALA A 618 -4.12 -12.93 7.97
C ALA A 618 -5.64 -13.08 8.16
N LEU A 619 -6.31 -13.91 7.35
CA LEU A 619 -7.71 -14.25 7.57
C LEU A 619 -7.91 -14.95 8.92
N GLY A 620 -6.95 -15.79 9.34
CA GLY A 620 -6.93 -16.40 10.65
C GLY A 620 -6.86 -15.39 11.81
N LEU A 621 -6.03 -14.35 11.66
CA LEU A 621 -5.91 -13.25 12.62
C LEU A 621 -7.21 -12.43 12.70
N VAL A 622 -7.82 -12.11 11.56
CA VAL A 622 -9.10 -11.38 11.49
C VAL A 622 -10.25 -12.19 12.10
N VAL A 623 -10.30 -13.50 11.93
CA VAL A 623 -11.23 -14.39 12.65
C VAL A 623 -10.92 -14.40 14.16
N GLY A 624 -9.65 -14.29 14.55
CA GLY A 624 -9.23 -14.07 15.94
C GLY A 624 -9.78 -12.78 16.56
N TRP A 625 -9.82 -11.67 15.81
CA TRP A 625 -10.44 -10.42 16.27
C TRP A 625 -11.97 -10.47 16.26
N CYS A 626 -12.58 -11.00 15.19
CA CYS A 626 -14.03 -11.02 15.03
C CYS A 626 -14.70 -12.05 15.94
N PHE A 627 -14.19 -13.28 16.00
CA PHE A 627 -14.86 -14.40 16.67
C PHE A 627 -14.22 -14.78 18.02
N GLY A 628 -12.94 -14.49 18.22
CA GLY A 628 -12.25 -14.72 19.49
C GLY A 628 -12.96 -14.13 20.73
N PRO A 629 -13.50 -12.90 20.69
CA PRO A 629 -14.24 -12.30 21.80
C PRO A 629 -15.58 -13.00 22.12
N LEU A 630 -16.17 -13.68 21.13
CA LEU A 630 -17.42 -14.44 21.27
C LEU A 630 -17.17 -15.88 21.72
N ALA A 631 -16.02 -16.46 21.37
CA ALA A 631 -15.66 -17.84 21.70
C ALA A 631 -15.88 -18.20 23.18
N PRO A 632 -15.52 -17.38 24.20
CA PRO A 632 -15.82 -17.61 25.61
C PRO A 632 -17.26 -18.04 25.94
N VAL A 633 -18.24 -17.47 25.25
CA VAL A 633 -19.67 -17.69 25.54
C VAL A 633 -20.30 -18.64 24.53
N ALA A 634 -19.95 -18.51 23.25
CA ALA A 634 -20.53 -19.24 22.13
C ALA A 634 -20.04 -20.70 22.01
N SER A 635 -18.83 -21.01 22.48
CA SER A 635 -18.21 -22.33 22.26
C SER A 635 -19.03 -23.51 22.81
N ARG A 636 -19.86 -23.32 23.85
CA ARG A 636 -20.72 -24.40 24.38
C ARG A 636 -21.66 -25.02 23.34
N TRP A 637 -22.09 -24.22 22.36
CA TRP A 637 -22.94 -24.62 21.24
C TRP A 637 -22.13 -25.00 20.01
N LEU A 638 -20.97 -24.37 19.79
CA LEU A 638 -20.22 -24.47 18.52
C LEU A 638 -19.06 -25.47 18.56
N SER A 639 -18.44 -25.73 19.71
CA SER A 639 -17.41 -26.75 19.92
C SER A 639 -18.03 -28.17 19.99
N LYS A 640 -18.86 -28.52 19.00
CA LYS A 640 -19.40 -29.87 18.80
C LYS A 640 -18.66 -30.54 17.65
N THR A 641 -18.34 -31.82 17.79
CA THR A 641 -17.62 -32.58 16.75
C THR A 641 -18.33 -32.53 15.40
N SER A 642 -19.67 -32.56 15.37
CA SER A 642 -20.46 -32.44 14.15
C SER A 642 -20.34 -31.06 13.46
N ILE A 643 -20.19 -29.98 14.23
CA ILE A 643 -19.97 -28.63 13.68
C ILE A 643 -18.55 -28.52 13.13
N LEU A 644 -17.53 -29.03 13.86
CA LEU A 644 -16.16 -29.04 13.36
C LEU A 644 -16.01 -29.91 12.09
N GLN A 645 -16.71 -31.05 12.02
CA GLN A 645 -16.78 -31.88 10.82
C GLN A 645 -17.42 -31.14 9.65
N GLY A 646 -18.51 -30.40 9.88
CA GLY A 646 -19.13 -29.55 8.86
C GLY A 646 -18.21 -28.43 8.37
N LEU A 647 -17.53 -27.72 9.28
CA LEU A 647 -16.53 -26.71 8.91
C LEU A 647 -15.38 -27.33 8.11
N LEU A 648 -14.90 -28.52 8.49
CA LEU A 648 -13.84 -29.23 7.77
C LEU A 648 -14.29 -29.65 6.37
N GLN A 649 -15.52 -30.14 6.21
CA GLN A 649 -16.09 -30.46 4.91
C GLN A 649 -16.17 -29.23 4.01
N VAL A 650 -16.64 -28.09 4.53
CA VAL A 650 -16.66 -26.82 3.79
C VAL A 650 -15.24 -26.40 3.40
N THR A 651 -14.26 -26.47 4.31
CA THR A 651 -12.86 -26.20 4.00
C THR A 651 -12.35 -27.09 2.86
N VAL A 652 -12.49 -28.41 2.96
CA VAL A 652 -11.98 -29.36 1.96
C VAL A 652 -12.64 -29.14 0.59
N VAL A 653 -13.95 -28.90 0.55
CA VAL A 653 -14.68 -28.59 -0.69
C VAL A 653 -14.21 -27.26 -1.28
N ALA A 654 -14.03 -26.21 -0.46
CA ALA A 654 -13.55 -24.91 -0.92
C ALA A 654 -12.12 -24.98 -1.47
N LEU A 655 -11.22 -25.71 -0.80
CA LEU A 655 -9.86 -25.96 -1.29
C LEU A 655 -9.90 -26.70 -2.65
N ALA A 656 -10.73 -27.74 -2.77
CA ALA A 656 -10.88 -28.52 -4.00
C ALA A 656 -11.44 -27.69 -5.17
N ILE A 657 -12.45 -26.84 -4.93
CA ILE A 657 -13.01 -25.92 -5.94
C ILE A 657 -11.97 -24.89 -6.34
N SER A 658 -11.32 -24.23 -5.37
CA SER A 658 -10.30 -23.21 -5.64
C SER A 658 -9.13 -23.76 -6.46
N SER A 659 -8.81 -25.05 -6.30
CA SER A 659 -7.75 -25.73 -7.05
C SER A 659 -8.00 -25.83 -8.56
N GLN A 660 -9.25 -25.68 -9.00
CA GLN A 660 -9.65 -25.76 -10.42
C GLN A 660 -9.82 -24.39 -11.09
N LEU A 661 -9.81 -23.30 -10.32
CA LEU A 661 -10.08 -21.96 -10.84
C LEU A 661 -8.80 -21.26 -11.29
N PHE A 662 -8.86 -20.54 -12.41
CA PHE A 662 -7.71 -19.81 -12.93
C PHE A 662 -7.43 -18.59 -12.03
N PRO A 663 -6.17 -18.34 -11.60
CA PRO A 663 -5.85 -17.31 -10.60
C PRO A 663 -6.02 -15.87 -11.11
N TYR A 664 -6.12 -15.67 -12.43
CA TYR A 664 -6.08 -14.34 -13.05
C TYR A 664 -7.30 -14.01 -13.91
N SER A 665 -7.50 -12.74 -14.24
CA SER A 665 -8.56 -12.23 -15.12
C SER A 665 -8.23 -10.81 -15.59
N THR A 666 -9.11 -10.17 -16.39
CA THR A 666 -9.08 -8.71 -16.58
C THR A 666 -9.64 -7.92 -15.36
N GLY A 667 -9.95 -8.61 -14.27
CA GLY A 667 -10.25 -8.09 -12.92
C GLY A 667 -9.12 -8.33 -11.89
N ALA A 668 -8.10 -9.13 -12.23
CA ALA A 668 -6.85 -9.36 -11.47
C ALA A 668 -5.85 -10.19 -12.31
N PRO A 669 -4.87 -9.63 -13.02
CA PRO A 669 -4.03 -10.25 -14.02
C PRO A 669 -2.71 -10.69 -13.41
N LYS A 670 -1.94 -11.42 -14.21
CA LYS A 670 -0.53 -11.62 -13.98
C LYS A 670 0.23 -10.37 -14.42
N ARG A 671 1.19 -9.90 -13.61
CA ARG A 671 2.17 -8.92 -14.06
C ARG A 671 3.41 -9.57 -14.64
N VAL A 672 3.87 -8.98 -15.74
CA VAL A 672 5.05 -9.40 -16.51
C VAL A 672 5.86 -8.16 -16.86
N VAL A 673 7.17 -8.24 -16.72
CA VAL A 673 8.11 -7.20 -17.15
C VAL A 673 8.87 -7.72 -18.36
N LEU A 674 8.85 -6.96 -19.46
CA LEU A 674 9.53 -7.27 -20.72
C LEU A 674 10.57 -6.17 -21.02
N GLN A 675 11.85 -6.55 -21.02
CA GLN A 675 12.96 -5.67 -21.39
C GLN A 675 13.51 -6.10 -22.75
N HIS A 676 13.53 -5.20 -23.73
CA HIS A 676 14.32 -5.41 -24.96
C HIS A 676 15.71 -4.78 -24.76
N THR A 677 16.72 -5.60 -24.50
CA THR A 677 18.08 -5.14 -24.25
C THR A 677 18.89 -5.10 -25.55
N TYR A 678 19.44 -3.94 -25.89
CA TYR A 678 20.52 -3.79 -26.86
C TYR A 678 21.83 -3.60 -26.10
N VAL A 679 22.79 -4.51 -26.26
CA VAL A 679 24.14 -4.34 -25.72
C VAL A 679 24.96 -3.56 -26.75
N THR A 680 25.58 -2.47 -26.33
CA THR A 680 26.31 -1.55 -27.20
C THR A 680 27.78 -1.45 -26.83
N ASP A 681 28.64 -1.50 -27.85
CA ASP A 681 30.05 -1.08 -27.77
C ASP A 681 30.23 0.17 -28.64
N ALA A 682 30.61 1.29 -28.02
CA ALA A 682 30.55 2.63 -28.60
C ALA A 682 29.21 2.92 -29.33
N ASN A 683 29.16 2.88 -30.68
CA ASN A 683 27.95 3.11 -31.48
C ASN A 683 27.42 1.85 -32.18
N ASP A 684 27.96 0.69 -31.84
CA ASP A 684 27.62 -0.59 -32.45
C ASP A 684 26.88 -1.50 -31.48
N ILE A 685 25.87 -2.19 -32.01
CA ILE A 685 25.06 -3.16 -31.26
C ILE A 685 25.75 -4.51 -31.40
N VAL A 686 26.19 -5.08 -30.27
CA VAL A 686 26.94 -6.35 -30.21
C VAL A 686 26.06 -7.53 -29.78
N ASP A 687 24.97 -7.29 -29.06
CA ASP A 687 23.94 -8.29 -28.70
C ASP A 687 22.56 -7.62 -28.63
N SER A 688 21.50 -8.40 -28.85
CA SER A 688 20.10 -7.98 -28.75
C SER A 688 19.26 -9.10 -28.17
N ASN A 689 18.45 -8.82 -27.14
CA ASN A 689 17.70 -9.86 -26.43
C ASN A 689 16.41 -9.39 -25.74
N TYR A 690 15.43 -10.29 -25.63
CA TYR A 690 14.22 -10.13 -24.83
C TYR A 690 14.40 -10.75 -23.45
N GLY A 691 14.48 -9.92 -22.42
CA GLY A 691 14.38 -10.31 -21.02
C GLY A 691 12.93 -10.33 -20.54
N PHE A 692 12.55 -11.37 -19.81
CA PHE A 692 11.25 -11.50 -19.14
C PHE A 692 11.45 -11.71 -17.64
N SER A 693 10.64 -11.03 -16.84
CA SER A 693 10.47 -11.33 -15.42
C SER A 693 9.01 -11.24 -14.98
N VAL A 694 8.73 -11.75 -13.79
CA VAL A 694 7.43 -11.66 -13.14
C VAL A 694 7.61 -11.16 -11.72
N VAL A 695 6.54 -10.58 -11.21
CA VAL A 695 6.52 -10.00 -9.87
C VAL A 695 5.54 -10.77 -8.97
N ASP A 696 4.99 -11.90 -9.38
CA ASP A 696 4.18 -12.73 -8.49
C ASP A 696 4.69 -14.16 -8.38
N ALA A 697 3.99 -14.96 -7.57
CA ALA A 697 4.45 -16.28 -7.18
C ALA A 697 4.27 -17.36 -8.27
N ASN A 698 3.44 -17.10 -9.30
CA ASN A 698 3.34 -17.99 -10.45
C ASN A 698 4.49 -17.66 -11.42
N SER A 699 5.24 -18.68 -11.85
CA SER A 699 6.47 -18.54 -12.63
C SER A 699 6.24 -18.04 -14.06
N LEU A 700 7.34 -17.68 -14.75
CA LEU A 700 7.32 -17.52 -16.22
C LEU A 700 6.92 -18.83 -16.94
N GLU A 701 7.26 -19.98 -16.36
CA GLU A 701 6.79 -21.29 -16.81
C GLU A 701 5.25 -21.38 -16.77
N PHE A 702 4.60 -20.92 -15.70
CA PHE A 702 3.13 -20.78 -15.69
C PHE A 702 2.64 -19.81 -16.78
N LEU A 703 3.30 -18.66 -16.95
CA LEU A 703 2.90 -17.65 -17.93
C LEU A 703 2.89 -18.22 -19.36
N PHE A 704 4.03 -18.75 -19.82
CA PHE A 704 4.18 -19.25 -21.20
C PHE A 704 3.34 -20.50 -21.47
N ASN A 705 3.14 -21.38 -20.48
CA ASN A 705 2.22 -22.52 -20.59
C ASN A 705 0.75 -22.08 -20.80
N ASN A 706 0.38 -20.86 -20.40
CA ASN A 706 -0.95 -20.28 -20.61
C ASN A 706 -0.96 -19.17 -21.69
N ALA A 707 0.19 -18.87 -22.31
CA ALA A 707 0.36 -17.91 -23.40
C ALA A 707 1.10 -18.56 -24.60
N PRO A 708 0.51 -19.60 -25.23
CA PRO A 708 1.20 -20.44 -26.21
C PRO A 708 1.58 -19.72 -27.50
N GLU A 709 0.91 -18.61 -27.85
CA GLU A 709 1.22 -17.80 -29.04
C GLU A 709 2.55 -17.04 -28.85
N ALA A 710 2.70 -16.32 -27.74
CA ALA A 710 3.96 -15.68 -27.36
C ALA A 710 5.10 -16.71 -27.17
N ALA A 711 4.81 -17.87 -26.56
CA ALA A 711 5.80 -18.93 -26.38
C ALA A 711 6.32 -19.51 -27.71
N LYS A 712 5.43 -19.72 -28.69
CA LYS A 712 5.81 -20.17 -30.04
C LYS A 712 6.60 -19.12 -30.80
N TRP A 713 6.23 -17.85 -30.69
CA TRP A 713 6.91 -16.75 -31.38
C TRP A 713 8.37 -16.61 -30.92
N LEU A 714 8.65 -16.76 -29.61
CA LEU A 714 10.00 -16.70 -29.05
C LEU A 714 10.93 -17.86 -29.45
N LYS A 715 10.41 -18.88 -30.14
CA LYS A 715 11.10 -20.14 -30.42
C LYS A 715 10.81 -20.71 -31.82
N ASP A 716 10.47 -19.84 -32.78
CA ASP A 716 10.18 -20.20 -34.17
C ASP A 716 9.20 -21.38 -34.34
N ASN A 717 8.16 -21.41 -33.50
CA ASN A 717 7.11 -22.43 -33.40
C ASN A 717 7.51 -23.77 -32.73
N SER A 718 8.69 -23.86 -32.10
CA SER A 718 9.06 -25.01 -31.26
C SER A 718 8.58 -24.88 -29.81
N GLU A 719 8.49 -26.00 -29.07
CA GLU A 719 8.06 -25.99 -27.67
C GLU A 719 9.11 -25.36 -26.73
N LEU A 720 8.63 -24.59 -25.74
CA LEU A 720 9.47 -23.78 -24.88
C LEU A 720 10.03 -24.56 -23.69
N SER A 721 11.09 -25.33 -23.91
CA SER A 721 11.95 -25.87 -22.84
C SER A 721 12.61 -24.75 -22.02
N PHE A 722 12.43 -24.80 -20.70
CA PHE A 722 13.06 -23.90 -19.72
C PHE A 722 14.46 -24.40 -19.33
N GLU A 723 15.36 -24.42 -20.32
CA GLU A 723 16.77 -24.79 -20.13
C GLU A 723 17.56 -23.70 -19.40
N GLU A 724 18.59 -24.11 -18.64
CA GLU A 724 19.46 -23.22 -17.84
C GLU A 724 20.05 -22.06 -18.66
N LYS A 725 20.36 -22.29 -19.95
CA LYS A 725 20.89 -21.28 -20.89
C LYS A 725 19.97 -20.07 -21.11
N TYR A 726 18.68 -20.19 -20.82
CA TYR A 726 17.72 -19.09 -20.93
C TYR A 726 17.60 -18.27 -19.64
N HIS A 727 18.25 -18.64 -18.53
CA HIS A 727 18.14 -17.87 -17.30
C HIS A 727 18.97 -16.58 -17.35
N SER A 728 18.40 -15.48 -16.87
CA SER A 728 19.08 -14.18 -16.75
C SER A 728 19.30 -13.80 -15.29
N ASP A 729 20.51 -13.35 -14.94
CA ASP A 729 20.79 -12.80 -13.61
C ASP A 729 20.14 -11.42 -13.40
N ARG A 730 19.93 -11.04 -12.12
CA ARG A 730 19.39 -9.74 -11.71
C ARG A 730 20.20 -8.55 -12.22
N SER A 731 21.51 -8.70 -12.43
CA SER A 731 22.36 -7.66 -13.03
C SER A 731 21.92 -7.22 -14.42
N SER A 732 21.26 -8.09 -15.20
CA SER A 732 20.70 -7.72 -16.52
C SER A 732 19.54 -6.72 -16.48
N TRP A 733 18.98 -6.47 -15.28
CA TRP A 733 17.83 -5.58 -15.06
C TRP A 733 18.21 -4.26 -14.38
N VAL A 734 19.51 -3.90 -14.32
CA VAL A 734 20.02 -2.74 -13.58
C VAL A 734 19.35 -1.41 -13.96
N ALA A 735 18.82 -1.29 -15.17
CA ALA A 735 18.00 -0.16 -15.64
C ALA A 735 16.80 0.17 -14.73
N LEU A 736 16.25 -0.82 -14.00
CA LEU A 736 15.15 -0.62 -13.07
C LEU A 736 15.58 -0.39 -11.61
N TYR A 737 16.88 -0.42 -11.28
CA TYR A 737 17.38 -0.44 -9.90
C TYR A 737 16.70 0.60 -8.97
N PRO A 738 16.28 0.25 -7.74
CA PRO A 738 16.58 -0.97 -6.98
C PRO A 738 15.71 -2.20 -7.28
N VAL A 739 14.64 -2.06 -8.06
CA VAL A 739 13.63 -3.08 -8.41
C VAL A 739 14.11 -4.52 -8.68
N PRO A 740 15.27 -4.81 -9.30
CA PRO A 740 15.62 -6.19 -9.65
C PRO A 740 15.68 -7.19 -8.49
N PHE A 741 15.70 -6.73 -7.24
CA PHE A 741 15.57 -7.59 -6.06
C PHE A 741 14.21 -8.31 -5.93
N LEU A 742 13.16 -7.83 -6.61
CA LEU A 742 11.84 -8.48 -6.70
C LEU A 742 11.84 -9.68 -7.68
N PHE A 743 12.82 -9.76 -8.59
CA PHE A 743 12.86 -10.73 -9.67
C PHE A 743 13.57 -12.04 -9.28
N SER A 744 13.08 -13.18 -9.76
CA SER A 744 13.72 -14.49 -9.63
C SER A 744 13.26 -15.43 -10.73
N GLY A 745 14.17 -16.25 -11.26
CA GLY A 745 13.86 -17.12 -12.39
C GLY A 745 13.51 -16.35 -13.68
N SER A 746 14.01 -15.12 -13.84
CA SER A 746 13.93 -14.34 -15.08
C SER A 746 14.56 -15.09 -16.26
N LEU A 747 14.02 -14.88 -17.45
CA LEU A 747 14.44 -15.53 -18.69
C LEU A 747 14.93 -14.52 -19.73
N LYS A 748 15.89 -14.91 -20.57
CA LYS A 748 16.43 -14.16 -21.71
C LYS A 748 16.31 -14.99 -22.99
N PHE A 749 15.84 -14.37 -24.06
CA PHE A 749 15.74 -14.94 -25.42
C PHE A 749 16.46 -14.03 -26.42
N GLN A 750 17.01 -14.57 -27.50
CA GLN A 750 17.70 -13.77 -28.51
C GLN A 750 16.69 -12.89 -29.30
N ALA A 751 17.11 -11.69 -29.69
CA ALA A 751 16.33 -10.76 -30.50
C ALA A 751 17.15 -10.23 -31.70
N GLN A 752 16.49 -9.55 -32.63
CA GLN A 752 17.14 -8.96 -33.80
C GLN A 752 17.84 -7.64 -33.44
N THR A 753 18.97 -7.36 -34.08
CA THR A 753 19.82 -6.18 -33.82
C THR A 753 19.43 -4.95 -34.62
N ASP A 754 18.87 -5.12 -35.82
CA ASP A 754 18.92 -4.08 -36.84
C ASP A 754 17.72 -3.11 -36.82
N GLU A 755 16.61 -3.49 -36.18
CA GLU A 755 15.37 -2.73 -36.23
C GLU A 755 15.49 -1.35 -35.57
N ILE A 756 16.19 -1.26 -34.43
CA ILE A 756 16.37 0.00 -33.69
C ILE A 756 17.22 1.03 -34.45
N ARG A 757 18.14 0.59 -35.34
CA ARG A 757 18.95 1.49 -36.18
C ARG A 757 18.13 2.27 -37.21
N LYS A 758 16.87 1.86 -37.47
CA LYS A 758 15.91 2.63 -38.28
C LYS A 758 15.38 3.87 -37.57
N HIS A 759 15.45 3.91 -36.23
CA HIS A 759 14.91 4.98 -35.41
C HIS A 759 16.01 5.83 -34.75
N TYR A 760 17.06 5.19 -34.24
CA TYR A 760 18.18 5.86 -33.59
C TYR A 760 19.51 5.63 -34.35
N HIS A 761 20.32 6.69 -34.45
CA HIS A 761 21.60 6.68 -35.17
C HIS A 761 22.82 6.83 -34.25
N LYS A 762 22.62 7.38 -33.05
CA LYS A 762 23.63 7.48 -31.99
C LYS A 762 23.09 6.82 -30.72
N PHE A 763 23.82 5.87 -30.16
CA PHE A 763 23.48 5.23 -28.90
C PHE A 763 24.20 5.90 -27.71
N PRO A 764 23.75 5.65 -26.47
CA PRO A 764 24.37 6.25 -25.29
C PRO A 764 25.83 5.83 -25.13
N GLN A 765 26.70 6.79 -24.81
CA GLN A 765 28.15 6.58 -24.72
C GLN A 765 28.75 7.33 -23.54
N LEU A 766 29.60 6.64 -22.78
CA LEU A 766 30.42 7.25 -21.74
C LEU A 766 31.80 7.64 -22.31
N LEU A 767 32.11 8.93 -22.26
CA LEU A 767 33.36 9.50 -22.77
C LEU A 767 34.23 10.02 -21.62
N VAL A 768 35.53 9.69 -21.65
CA VAL A 768 36.51 10.27 -20.72
C VAL A 768 36.97 11.62 -21.26
N GLN A 769 36.67 12.70 -20.53
CA GLN A 769 37.14 14.05 -20.87
C GLN A 769 38.56 14.32 -20.38
N LYS A 770 38.84 13.96 -19.12
CA LYS A 770 40.12 14.27 -18.46
C LYS A 770 40.36 13.36 -17.27
N THR A 771 41.57 12.84 -17.14
CA THR A 771 42.03 12.15 -15.92
C THR A 771 43.06 13.02 -15.20
N TRP A 772 42.89 13.19 -13.89
CA TRP A 772 43.88 13.78 -13.00
C TRP A 772 44.33 12.73 -11.98
N SER A 773 45.61 12.75 -11.61
CA SER A 773 46.17 11.84 -10.61
C SER A 773 47.07 12.65 -9.68
N ASN A 774 46.86 12.52 -8.37
CA ASN A 774 47.61 13.23 -7.34
C ASN A 774 47.62 12.42 -6.04
N ASN A 775 48.79 12.24 -5.41
CA ASN A 775 48.96 11.57 -4.12
C ASN A 775 48.20 10.23 -3.97
N GLY A 776 48.17 9.40 -5.01
CA GLY A 776 47.48 8.09 -5.01
C GLY A 776 45.98 8.15 -5.35
N HIS A 777 45.37 9.34 -5.37
CA HIS A 777 44.00 9.53 -5.83
C HIS A 777 43.94 9.79 -7.33
N ARG A 778 42.98 9.18 -8.01
CA ARG A 778 42.73 9.31 -9.45
C ARG A 778 41.32 9.82 -9.69
N ARG A 779 41.19 11.06 -10.18
CA ARG A 779 39.90 11.67 -10.55
C ARG A 779 39.71 11.60 -12.06
N VAL A 780 38.62 10.97 -12.49
CA VAL A 780 38.23 10.85 -13.90
C VAL A 780 36.99 11.72 -14.13
N HIS A 781 37.11 12.70 -15.02
CA HIS A 781 36.00 13.49 -15.53
C HIS A 781 35.38 12.77 -16.72
N LEU A 782 34.07 12.57 -16.63
CA LEU A 782 33.27 11.75 -17.52
C LEU A 782 32.13 12.57 -18.11
N ASN A 783 31.76 12.21 -19.33
CA ASN A 783 30.62 12.77 -20.03
C ASN A 783 29.79 11.63 -20.60
N LEU A 784 28.61 11.39 -20.05
CA LEU A 784 27.65 10.45 -20.61
C LEU A 784 26.77 11.20 -21.62
N SER A 785 26.98 10.91 -22.90
CA SER A 785 26.05 11.31 -23.95
C SER A 785 24.92 10.30 -24.05
N LEU A 786 23.68 10.78 -24.19
CA LEU A 786 22.50 9.94 -24.37
C LEU A 786 22.19 9.66 -25.86
N GLY A 787 23.04 10.13 -26.77
CA GLY A 787 22.95 9.84 -28.20
C GLY A 787 21.77 10.55 -28.87
N SER A 788 21.01 9.81 -29.69
CA SER A 788 19.81 10.29 -30.39
C SER A 788 18.50 9.79 -29.76
N LEU A 789 18.56 9.27 -28.53
CA LEU A 789 17.38 8.72 -27.84
C LEU A 789 16.43 9.86 -27.42
N SER A 790 15.12 9.57 -27.46
CA SER A 790 14.07 10.60 -27.38
C SER A 790 13.01 10.38 -26.30
N GLU A 791 12.84 9.16 -25.78
CA GLU A 791 11.82 8.83 -24.77
C GLU A 791 12.47 8.20 -23.51
N ILE A 792 13.48 8.88 -22.96
CA ILE A 792 14.44 8.31 -21.99
C ILE A 792 13.98 8.33 -20.53
N TRP A 793 14.02 7.13 -19.93
CA TRP A 793 14.36 6.69 -18.56
C TRP A 793 15.05 7.57 -17.54
N THR A 794 15.79 6.78 -16.79
CA THR A 794 17.03 7.16 -16.21
C THR A 794 18.14 6.59 -17.09
N ALA A 795 19.32 7.18 -17.01
CA ALA A 795 20.54 6.42 -17.14
C ALA A 795 20.97 5.92 -15.76
N VAL A 796 21.05 4.61 -15.57
CA VAL A 796 21.62 3.99 -14.38
C VAL A 796 23.10 3.75 -14.58
N LEU A 797 23.91 4.27 -13.67
CA LEU A 797 25.34 4.03 -13.56
C LEU A 797 25.58 3.09 -12.37
N ASN A 798 26.07 1.88 -12.64
CA ASN A 798 26.59 0.98 -11.61
C ASN A 798 28.11 1.03 -11.61
N VAL A 799 28.70 1.72 -10.63
CA VAL A 799 30.14 1.88 -10.49
C VAL A 799 30.67 0.85 -9.49
N THR A 800 31.68 0.09 -9.90
CA THR A 800 32.36 -0.92 -9.08
C THR A 800 33.88 -0.72 -9.10
N GLY A 801 34.53 -1.04 -7.98
CA GLY A 801 35.98 -0.87 -7.79
C GLY A 801 36.33 0.13 -6.68
N PRO A 802 37.53 0.74 -6.69
CA PRO A 802 38.09 1.56 -5.60
C PRO A 802 37.51 2.98 -5.51
N LEU A 803 36.20 3.15 -5.71
CA LEU A 803 35.54 4.47 -5.68
C LEU A 803 35.59 5.07 -4.26
N SER A 804 36.17 6.27 -4.15
CA SER A 804 36.33 7.01 -2.89
C SER A 804 35.59 8.36 -2.85
N ASN A 805 35.26 8.94 -4.00
CA ASN A 805 34.35 10.10 -4.08
C ASN A 805 33.72 10.25 -5.47
N TRP A 806 32.72 11.12 -5.63
CA TRP A 806 32.09 11.48 -6.91
C TRP A 806 31.44 12.87 -6.87
N SER A 807 30.93 13.36 -8.00
CA SER A 807 30.30 14.69 -8.11
C SER A 807 28.80 14.74 -7.81
N PHE A 808 28.20 13.69 -7.25
CA PHE A 808 26.75 13.60 -6.99
C PHE A 808 26.43 13.72 -5.49
N ALA A 809 25.21 14.14 -5.18
CA ALA A 809 24.66 14.25 -3.82
C ALA A 809 25.61 14.95 -2.84
N ASP A 810 25.96 16.20 -3.15
CA ASP A 810 26.89 17.04 -2.37
C ASP A 810 28.29 16.43 -2.15
N ASN A 811 28.72 15.58 -3.10
CA ASN A 811 29.94 14.76 -3.04
C ASN A 811 29.93 13.74 -1.88
N MET A 812 28.76 13.20 -1.55
CA MET A 812 28.61 12.11 -0.60
C MET A 812 28.35 10.79 -1.33
N LEU A 813 29.19 9.79 -1.08
CA LEU A 813 28.93 8.41 -1.50
C LEU A 813 27.93 7.74 -0.54
N PRO A 814 26.87 7.09 -1.03
CA PRO A 814 26.08 6.18 -0.22
C PRO A 814 26.93 4.97 0.18
N ALA A 815 26.56 4.30 1.28
CA ALA A 815 27.17 3.00 1.59
C ALA A 815 26.92 2.02 0.42
N PRO A 816 27.95 1.27 -0.02
CA PRO A 816 27.85 0.44 -1.21
C PRO A 816 26.87 -0.70 -1.05
N GLN A 817 26.30 -1.13 -2.17
CA GLN A 817 25.49 -2.32 -2.26
C GLN A 817 26.37 -3.58 -2.22
N PRO A 818 26.06 -4.55 -1.34
CA PRO A 818 26.78 -5.81 -1.28
C PRO A 818 26.40 -6.71 -2.47
N VAL A 819 27.32 -6.90 -3.40
CA VAL A 819 27.23 -7.92 -4.44
C VAL A 819 27.80 -9.23 -3.89
N SER A 820 27.10 -10.36 -4.06
CA SER A 820 27.51 -11.65 -3.48
C SER A 820 28.87 -12.12 -4.02
N GLY A 821 29.93 -11.89 -3.24
CA GLY A 821 31.31 -12.19 -3.63
C GLY A 821 31.94 -11.21 -4.63
N GLY A 822 31.29 -10.07 -4.89
CA GLY A 822 31.76 -9.03 -5.82
C GLY A 822 32.33 -7.78 -5.13
N PRO A 823 32.99 -6.89 -5.89
CA PRO A 823 33.40 -5.58 -5.38
C PRO A 823 32.19 -4.71 -4.98
N PRO A 824 32.38 -3.70 -4.10
CA PRO A 824 31.32 -2.77 -3.72
C PRO A 824 30.72 -2.06 -4.94
N SER A 825 29.39 -2.02 -4.99
CA SER A 825 28.60 -1.38 -6.06
C SER A 825 28.01 -0.07 -5.56
N TYR A 826 28.26 1.03 -6.29
CA TYR A 826 27.70 2.34 -6.05
C TYR A 826 26.81 2.71 -7.23
N ILE A 827 25.52 2.93 -6.97
CA ILE A 827 24.52 3.08 -8.03
C ILE A 827 23.95 4.51 -8.02
N CYS A 828 24.09 5.18 -9.16
CA CYS A 828 23.50 6.48 -9.44
C CYS A 828 22.47 6.35 -10.56
N ARG A 829 21.30 6.97 -10.39
CA ARG A 829 20.28 7.15 -11.42
C ARG A 829 20.29 8.61 -11.85
N LEU A 830 20.40 8.85 -13.14
CA LEU A 830 20.33 10.17 -13.76
C LEU A 830 19.00 10.31 -14.49
N SER A 831 18.23 11.38 -14.28
CA SER A 831 17.03 11.66 -15.09
C SER A 831 16.98 13.12 -15.55
N GLY A 832 16.55 13.36 -16.78
CA GLY A 832 16.67 14.66 -17.43
C GLY A 832 16.69 14.55 -18.95
N LYS A 833 16.17 15.58 -19.62
CA LYS A 833 16.17 15.74 -21.08
C LYS A 833 17.52 15.39 -21.72
N SER A 834 17.49 14.81 -22.92
CA SER A 834 18.65 14.24 -23.62
C SER A 834 19.46 15.23 -24.47
N ASP A 835 19.07 16.51 -24.49
CA ASP A 835 19.63 17.58 -25.31
C ASP A 835 21.02 18.06 -24.87
N VAL A 836 21.43 17.74 -23.64
CA VAL A 836 22.73 18.07 -23.06
C VAL A 836 23.40 16.78 -22.58
N ASP A 837 24.72 16.64 -22.70
CA ASP A 837 25.41 15.48 -22.11
C ASP A 837 25.45 15.59 -20.56
N TRP A 838 25.63 14.47 -19.88
CA TRP A 838 25.83 14.43 -18.42
C TRP A 838 27.32 14.49 -18.08
N SER A 839 27.81 15.67 -17.69
CA SER A 839 29.17 15.85 -17.19
C SER A 839 29.26 15.62 -15.68
N PHE A 840 30.13 14.70 -15.25
CA PHE A 840 30.36 14.36 -13.84
C PHE A 840 31.81 13.93 -13.60
N TRP A 841 32.20 13.69 -12.35
CA TRP A 841 33.50 13.10 -12.04
C TRP A 841 33.40 11.98 -10.99
N LEU A 842 34.29 11.01 -11.12
CA LEU A 842 34.51 9.93 -10.16
C LEU A 842 35.94 10.00 -9.65
N GLU A 843 36.16 9.68 -8.39
CA GLU A 843 37.48 9.67 -7.75
C GLU A 843 37.73 8.29 -7.13
N ALA A 844 38.86 7.69 -7.50
CA ALA A 844 39.37 6.45 -6.95
C ALA A 844 40.54 6.70 -5.99
N ASN A 845 40.67 5.86 -4.96
CA ASN A 845 41.80 5.89 -4.02
C ASN A 845 42.95 4.93 -4.39
N SER A 846 42.90 4.32 -5.58
CA SER A 846 43.94 3.44 -6.09
C SER A 846 44.07 3.54 -7.62
N SER A 847 45.09 2.88 -8.17
CA SER A 847 45.30 2.72 -9.61
C SER A 847 44.49 1.57 -10.24
N GLU A 848 43.69 0.84 -9.46
CA GLU A 848 42.83 -0.22 -9.99
C GLU A 848 41.72 0.37 -10.88
N SER A 849 41.20 -0.41 -11.81
CA SER A 849 40.22 0.05 -12.77
C SER A 849 38.84 0.26 -12.12
N LEU A 850 38.19 1.37 -12.45
CA LEU A 850 36.77 1.55 -12.17
C LEU A 850 35.97 0.89 -13.30
N ARG A 851 35.14 -0.09 -12.96
CA ARG A 851 34.17 -0.65 -13.90
C ARG A 851 32.85 0.10 -13.74
N ILE A 852 32.32 0.59 -14.85
CA ILE A 852 31.04 1.30 -14.91
C ILE A 852 30.13 0.56 -15.89
N ASP A 853 29.07 -0.06 -15.38
CA ASP A 853 27.97 -0.51 -16.23
C ASP A 853 26.97 0.65 -16.39
N VAL A 854 26.64 0.97 -17.63
CA VAL A 854 25.70 2.04 -18.01
C VAL A 854 24.47 1.39 -18.63
N ALA A 855 23.29 1.63 -18.05
CA ALA A 855 22.02 1.17 -18.60
C ALA A 855 21.07 2.35 -18.78
N VAL A 856 20.72 2.65 -20.03
CA VAL A 856 19.77 3.71 -20.39
C VAL A 856 18.47 3.06 -20.86
N LEU A 857 17.38 3.35 -20.16
CA LEU A 857 16.06 2.82 -20.52
C LEU A 857 15.30 3.84 -21.37
N ASP A 858 14.59 3.38 -22.40
CA ASP A 858 13.86 4.19 -23.37
C ASP A 858 12.50 3.53 -23.65
N GLN A 859 11.42 4.32 -23.76
CA GLN A 859 10.07 3.77 -23.99
C GLN A 859 9.86 3.26 -25.39
N TYR A 860 10.72 3.65 -26.35
CA TYR A 860 10.49 3.32 -27.73
C TYR A 860 10.57 1.82 -27.95
N LEU A 861 9.40 1.22 -28.14
CA LEU A 861 9.26 -0.17 -28.53
C LEU A 861 9.32 -0.28 -30.05
N VAL A 862 10.28 -1.03 -30.56
CA VAL A 862 10.31 -1.45 -31.97
C VAL A 862 9.11 -2.35 -32.30
N ASP A 863 8.73 -2.47 -33.57
CA ASP A 863 7.46 -3.11 -33.95
C ASP A 863 7.46 -4.62 -33.69
N SER A 864 8.61 -5.29 -33.75
CA SER A 864 8.75 -6.67 -33.28
C SER A 864 8.42 -6.83 -31.78
N THR A 865 8.81 -5.87 -30.94
CA THR A 865 8.51 -5.87 -29.49
C THR A 865 7.04 -5.54 -29.22
N LYS A 866 6.46 -4.59 -29.96
CA LYS A 866 5.01 -4.31 -29.92
C LYS A 866 4.19 -5.55 -30.31
N ASN A 867 4.60 -6.24 -31.37
CA ASN A 867 3.97 -7.48 -31.84
C ASN A 867 4.05 -8.58 -30.76
N LEU A 868 5.25 -8.87 -30.25
CA LEU A 868 5.46 -9.82 -29.14
C LEU A 868 4.57 -9.50 -27.93
N LYS A 869 4.50 -8.23 -27.49
CA LYS A 869 3.61 -7.80 -26.40
C LYS A 869 2.14 -8.11 -26.71
N SER A 870 1.70 -7.95 -27.96
CA SER A 870 0.30 -8.22 -28.37
C SER A 870 -0.09 -9.71 -28.41
N LEU A 871 0.88 -10.63 -28.40
CA LEU A 871 0.64 -12.09 -28.36
C LEU A 871 0.35 -12.62 -26.94
N PHE A 872 0.42 -11.77 -25.91
CA PHE A 872 0.04 -12.14 -24.56
C PHE A 872 -1.47 -11.95 -24.34
N PRO A 873 -2.13 -12.88 -23.63
CA PRO A 873 -3.56 -12.78 -23.35
C PRO A 873 -3.85 -11.63 -22.38
N SER A 874 -5.05 -11.05 -22.45
CA SER A 874 -5.43 -9.84 -21.68
C SER A 874 -5.41 -10.00 -20.15
N TRP A 875 -5.36 -11.21 -19.61
CA TRP A 875 -5.11 -11.44 -18.18
C TRP A 875 -3.62 -11.33 -17.81
N ALA A 876 -2.71 -11.03 -18.73
CA ALA A 876 -1.31 -10.75 -18.46
C ALA A 876 -0.97 -9.30 -18.86
N ASP A 877 -0.71 -8.45 -17.88
CA ASP A 877 -0.23 -7.08 -18.12
C ASP A 877 1.28 -7.09 -18.32
N LEU A 878 1.74 -6.43 -19.38
CA LEU A 878 3.13 -6.35 -19.79
C LEU A 878 3.65 -4.91 -19.71
N THR A 879 4.38 -4.59 -18.65
CA THR A 879 5.27 -3.41 -18.62
C THR A 879 6.44 -3.71 -19.56
N ALA A 880 6.55 -2.97 -20.66
CA ALA A 880 7.54 -3.22 -21.71
C ALA A 880 8.34 -1.96 -22.03
N PHE A 881 9.66 -2.10 -22.18
CA PHE A 881 10.59 -1.01 -22.48
C PHE A 881 11.86 -1.53 -23.20
N THR A 882 12.63 -0.62 -23.79
CA THR A 882 13.93 -0.89 -24.39
C THR A 882 15.05 -0.44 -23.44
N THR A 883 16.16 -1.19 -23.35
CA THR A 883 17.35 -0.83 -22.54
C THR A 883 18.60 -0.89 -23.40
N PHE A 884 19.38 0.19 -23.44
CA PHE A 884 20.74 0.21 -23.99
C PHE A 884 21.75 -0.03 -22.87
N PHE A 885 22.56 -1.08 -23.00
CA PHE A 885 23.50 -1.52 -21.96
C PHE A 885 24.94 -1.52 -22.48
N SER A 886 25.87 -0.90 -21.75
CA SER A 886 27.31 -0.91 -22.06
C SER A 886 28.15 -1.01 -20.78
N THR A 887 29.36 -1.53 -20.89
CA THR A 887 30.31 -1.65 -19.76
C THR A 887 31.64 -1.01 -20.13
N TYR A 888 32.12 -0.11 -19.27
CA TYR A 888 33.39 0.59 -19.42
C TYR A 888 34.33 0.16 -18.30
N ASN A 889 35.62 0.00 -18.60
CA ASN A 889 36.69 -0.21 -17.62
C ASN A 889 37.68 0.94 -17.76
N LEU A 890 37.84 1.74 -16.70
CA LEU A 890 38.57 3.02 -16.69
C LEU A 890 39.76 3.01 -15.76
#